data_AF-A0AAV5UPK1-F1
#
_entry.id   AF-A0AAV5UPK1-F1
#
_cell.length_a   1.000
_cell.length_b   1.000
_cell.length_c   1.000
_cell.angle_alpha   90.00
_cell.angle_beta   90.00
_cell.angle_gamma   90.00
#
_symmetry.space_group_name_H-M   'P 1'
#
loop_
_entity.id
_entity.type
_entity.pdbx_description
1 polymer ?
#
loop_
_entity_poly.entity_id
_entity_poly.type
_entity_poly.pdbx_seq_one_letter_code
_entity_poly.pdbx_strand_id
1 'polypeptide(L)'
;LEMEEKPEQKVDTSQFDFALEEALRNCKLPQRDDRVANQKNDSYGRRTNVFLNVFNLSLDKMPKTIYKYELTFSFTKKDGSEYFFHNAQTKVTDFVRSRRRAALLMLQRMLHEENEAFFVQQLIGERENTNWRRCCAFDCGSSYYTAVDLPNASGVIPEGLWKQFNEVLIYMASLKGDIKWELRKAETFPIDGENGKTPQALQFFDILSQQKLDRDATVDSKPDASYVRDQDQPTDNKVLRKGIVNATKVVGDQVCIQMDSKISLFYPSMPLIEYVKKASGKHNPADLERFLRDKVTCRALRKDLLNIPLTMRHMPKRKTFECKGFSADSALDTTFELKSEGRIINVAEYFERTYNYKLKFPQLPLVIENARGGGKSYHPIEVLQIPDGVRVSNQKMSKQAQENMISRSCRAPGALGKDIEEGKWKAQLGSAHNPYFSCFNIGMATKFSSIDAKILHKPNISGLGGKPVMIDDRGMISYLKGGFQFADAAKPDKPVMLLTLSNAVRREEAEQIKGTLARVGGEFGMKITFANIRDPELLGGQIEPLREFMMCNKNNVSMFFFVTREKMDESHYMVKKLEQEVGVVTQLICGKTAQGVGKGMRTTVYNVIAKMNQKLGGVVANPSVPPELKRQNPDAYERAARDWYQNRMFVGFTLSHAGAQSFADRLVGEEVREPTCVGMAFTLRQPGKRTAMSWFQEKRKAVIDDIQRHFVRALDIYAESNKGQMPSSLLVFRKGMSEGELRKAAYEMKQVMAAVKEVASRPCMEKYRPSVQSMVCMSNTPDRLFFQDGTQNVPAGTVLDKDATNPERQEFIIVPHNAIKGTAKAVRCTLVFEHKGREGRCLEYAELQSILHSMCYLNGVAASPTRLPVPLSDSEKAAERQMNLFKESMRSGDDTISMSSGRSGTGLMHDGSADFYQKLSDAYAHKFRTNQYYA
;
A
#
# COMPACT_ATOMS: atom_id res chain seq x y z
N LEU A 1 -1.26 51.54 20.02
CA LEU A 1 -0.97 51.64 18.58
C LEU A 1 -0.95 50.22 18.05
N GLU A 2 -2.13 49.84 17.56
CA GLU A 2 -2.45 48.53 16.99
C GLU A 2 -1.58 48.25 15.76
N MET A 3 -1.06 47.03 15.67
CA MET A 3 -0.68 46.45 14.38
C MET A 3 -1.57 45.25 14.17
N GLU A 4 -2.53 45.42 13.25
CA GLU A 4 -3.45 44.41 12.77
C GLU A 4 -2.68 43.18 12.24
N GLU A 5 -2.88 42.02 12.89
CA GLU A 5 -2.68 40.73 12.24
C GLU A 5 -3.76 40.59 11.14
N LYS A 6 -3.34 40.67 9.87
CA LYS A 6 -4.21 40.29 8.75
C LYS A 6 -4.57 38.81 8.91
N PRO A 7 -5.86 38.43 8.85
CA PRO A 7 -6.24 37.03 8.88
C PRO A 7 -5.70 36.32 7.64
N GLU A 8 -4.97 35.23 7.84
CA GLU A 8 -4.68 34.26 6.79
C GLU A 8 -6.01 33.89 6.13
N GLN A 9 -6.16 34.23 4.84
CA GLN A 9 -7.23 33.71 4.01
C GLN A 9 -7.06 32.19 3.94
N LYS A 10 -7.73 31.47 4.85
CA LYS A 10 -8.03 30.06 4.67
C LYS A 10 -8.84 29.96 3.38
N VAL A 11 -8.19 29.51 2.31
CA VAL A 11 -8.86 29.10 1.07
C VAL A 11 -9.94 28.10 1.48
N ASP A 12 -11.19 28.43 1.18
CA ASP A 12 -12.34 27.59 1.48
C ASP A 12 -12.28 26.32 0.61
N THR A 13 -11.62 25.30 1.14
CA THR A 13 -11.43 23.99 0.51
C THR A 13 -12.76 23.25 0.28
N SER A 14 -13.85 23.67 0.94
CA SER A 14 -15.16 23.04 0.82
C SER A 14 -15.81 23.24 -0.56
N GLN A 15 -15.59 24.40 -1.20
CA GLN A 15 -16.11 24.68 -2.54
C GLN A 15 -15.37 23.91 -3.64
N PHE A 16 -14.06 23.71 -3.49
CA PHE A 16 -13.24 22.95 -4.44
C PHE A 16 -13.60 21.46 -4.45
N ASP A 17 -13.88 20.87 -3.28
CA ASP A 17 -14.29 19.47 -3.17
C ASP A 17 -15.68 19.25 -3.81
N PHE A 18 -16.61 20.20 -3.67
CA PHE A 18 -17.95 20.09 -4.28
C PHE A 18 -17.91 20.11 -5.82
N ALA A 19 -17.16 21.05 -6.42
CA ALA A 19 -17.05 21.15 -7.87
C ALA A 19 -16.37 19.91 -8.49
N LEU A 20 -15.37 19.35 -7.80
CA LEU A 20 -14.74 18.09 -8.19
C LEU A 20 -15.74 16.93 -8.09
N GLU A 21 -16.49 16.82 -7.00
CA GLU A 21 -17.51 15.77 -6.85
C GLU A 21 -18.58 15.84 -7.95
N GLU A 22 -19.07 17.03 -8.29
CA GLU A 22 -20.03 17.21 -9.38
C GLU A 22 -19.43 16.80 -10.73
N ALA A 23 -18.19 17.21 -11.02
CA ALA A 23 -17.48 16.81 -12.22
C ALA A 23 -17.24 15.29 -12.31
N LEU A 24 -17.01 14.63 -11.17
CA LEU A 24 -16.86 13.18 -11.07
C LEU A 24 -18.18 12.44 -11.29
N ARG A 25 -19.32 12.97 -10.82
CA ARG A 25 -20.66 12.39 -11.09
C ARG A 25 -20.96 12.33 -12.59
N ASN A 26 -20.45 13.31 -13.35
CA ASN A 26 -20.61 13.37 -14.80
C ASN A 26 -19.66 12.44 -15.58
N CYS A 27 -18.65 11.85 -14.93
CA CYS A 27 -17.75 10.88 -15.56
C CYS A 27 -18.39 9.47 -15.59
N LYS A 28 -18.91 9.08 -16.77
CA LYS A 28 -19.38 7.72 -17.01
C LYS A 28 -18.20 6.78 -17.32
N LEU A 29 -18.13 5.67 -16.61
CA LEU A 29 -17.17 4.60 -16.90
C LEU A 29 -17.68 3.74 -18.06
N PRO A 30 -16.78 3.19 -18.90
CA PRO A 30 -17.15 2.18 -19.89
C PRO A 30 -17.89 1.00 -19.24
N GLN A 31 -19.07 0.70 -19.77
CA GLN A 31 -19.87 -0.44 -19.32
C GLN A 31 -19.47 -1.70 -20.06
N ARG A 32 -19.73 -2.85 -19.43
CA ARG A 32 -19.49 -4.16 -20.01
C ARG A 32 -20.36 -4.36 -21.25
N ASP A 33 -19.74 -4.73 -22.37
CA ASP A 33 -20.46 -5.15 -23.58
C ASP A 33 -20.68 -6.67 -23.57
N ASP A 34 -21.93 -7.09 -23.33
CA ASP A 34 -22.33 -8.49 -23.35
C ASP A 34 -22.60 -9.04 -24.74
N ARG A 35 -22.72 -8.20 -25.79
CA ARG A 35 -22.94 -8.66 -27.17
C ARG A 35 -21.68 -9.31 -27.76
N VAL A 36 -20.51 -8.93 -27.27
CA VAL A 36 -19.20 -9.50 -27.65
C VAL A 36 -18.90 -10.81 -26.87
N ALA A 37 -19.66 -11.12 -25.81
CA ALA A 37 -19.42 -12.27 -24.91
C ALA A 37 -19.61 -13.64 -25.56
N ASN A 38 -20.53 -13.73 -26.53
CA ASN A 38 -20.99 -15.01 -27.08
C ASN A 38 -20.08 -15.59 -28.17
N GLN A 39 -18.88 -15.02 -28.38
CA GLN A 39 -17.92 -15.62 -29.29
C GLN A 39 -17.27 -16.86 -28.64
N LYS A 40 -17.81 -18.03 -28.99
CA LYS A 40 -17.21 -19.37 -28.76
C LYS A 40 -15.77 -19.52 -29.32
N ASN A 41 -15.17 -18.48 -29.91
CA ASN A 41 -13.84 -18.44 -30.52
C ASN A 41 -12.94 -17.33 -29.93
N ASP A 42 -12.70 -17.33 -28.62
CA ASP A 42 -11.67 -16.46 -28.02
C ASP A 42 -10.26 -17.02 -28.32
N SER A 43 -9.69 -16.62 -29.45
CA SER A 43 -8.40 -17.10 -29.99
C SER A 43 -7.16 -16.53 -29.28
N TYR A 44 -7.32 -15.78 -28.19
CA TYR A 44 -6.21 -15.10 -27.52
C TYR A 44 -5.56 -15.91 -26.39
N GLY A 45 -6.09 -17.09 -26.08
CA GLY A 45 -5.51 -17.98 -25.07
C GLY A 45 -6.22 -19.33 -25.00
N ARG A 46 -5.76 -20.17 -24.06
CA ARG A 46 -6.36 -21.48 -23.77
C ARG A 46 -7.27 -21.39 -22.55
N ARG A 47 -8.51 -21.90 -22.65
CA ARG A 47 -9.44 -22.02 -21.52
C ARG A 47 -8.94 -23.05 -20.50
N THR A 48 -9.17 -22.79 -19.22
CA THR A 48 -8.83 -23.65 -18.08
C THR A 48 -9.72 -23.30 -16.89
N ASN A 49 -9.68 -24.09 -15.83
CA ASN A 49 -10.33 -23.77 -14.56
C ASN A 49 -9.29 -23.41 -13.49
N VAL A 50 -9.64 -22.45 -12.64
CA VAL A 50 -8.84 -22.07 -11.47
C VAL A 50 -9.74 -21.89 -10.25
N PHE A 51 -9.15 -21.83 -9.08
CA PHE A 51 -9.87 -21.53 -7.84
C PHE A 51 -9.58 -20.11 -7.39
N LEU A 52 -10.62 -19.34 -7.09
CA LEU A 52 -10.51 -18.02 -6.47
C LEU A 52 -10.80 -18.15 -4.97
N ASN A 53 -10.12 -17.37 -4.12
CA ASN A 53 -10.31 -17.36 -2.64
C ASN A 53 -11.66 -16.80 -2.16
N VAL A 54 -12.76 -17.22 -2.78
CA VAL A 54 -14.13 -16.80 -2.50
C VAL A 54 -15.02 -18.00 -2.25
N PHE A 55 -15.96 -17.85 -1.32
CA PHE A 55 -16.96 -18.85 -0.96
C PHE A 55 -18.35 -18.32 -1.27
N ASN A 56 -19.07 -19.00 -2.16
CA ASN A 56 -20.42 -18.60 -2.56
C ASN A 56 -21.40 -18.69 -1.40
N LEU A 57 -22.28 -17.69 -1.29
CA LEU A 57 -23.40 -17.71 -0.35
C LEU A 57 -24.62 -18.38 -1.00
N SER A 58 -25.34 -19.17 -0.21
CA SER A 58 -26.67 -19.67 -0.56
C SER A 58 -27.70 -18.81 0.16
N LEU A 59 -28.48 -18.05 -0.61
CA LEU A 59 -29.40 -17.03 -0.12
C LEU A 59 -30.88 -17.42 -0.31
N ASP A 60 -31.19 -18.57 -0.91
CA ASP A 60 -32.56 -18.95 -1.31
C ASP A 60 -33.57 -19.03 -0.16
N LYS A 61 -33.09 -19.31 1.06
CA LYS A 61 -33.91 -19.44 2.28
C LYS A 61 -33.84 -18.21 3.17
N MET A 62 -33.10 -17.19 2.76
CA MET A 62 -32.92 -15.95 3.51
C MET A 62 -34.20 -15.10 3.48
N PRO A 63 -34.50 -14.33 4.54
CA PRO A 63 -35.52 -13.29 4.48
C PRO A 63 -35.27 -12.33 3.31
N LYS A 64 -36.32 -12.02 2.54
CA LYS A 64 -36.23 -11.21 1.31
C LYS A 64 -36.01 -9.72 1.57
N THR A 65 -36.19 -9.26 2.80
CA THR A 65 -36.12 -7.86 3.18
C THR A 65 -35.29 -7.72 4.44
N ILE A 66 -34.41 -6.71 4.45
CA ILE A 66 -33.59 -6.34 5.59
C ILE A 66 -33.94 -4.91 6.00
N TYR A 67 -34.01 -4.71 7.31
CA TYR A 67 -34.31 -3.42 7.93
C TYR A 67 -33.04 -2.92 8.60
N LYS A 68 -32.64 -1.70 8.24
CA LYS A 68 -31.49 -1.00 8.82
C LYS A 68 -31.99 0.05 9.79
N TYR A 69 -31.38 0.06 10.96
CA TYR A 69 -31.60 0.97 12.06
C TYR A 69 -30.30 1.72 12.39
N GLU A 70 -30.46 2.92 12.91
CA GLU A 70 -29.44 3.61 13.69
C GLU A 70 -29.62 3.24 15.15
N LEU A 71 -28.70 2.42 15.68
CA LEU A 71 -28.57 2.14 17.11
C LEU A 71 -27.52 3.08 17.69
N THR A 72 -27.96 3.99 18.54
CA THR A 72 -27.09 4.92 19.25
C THR A 72 -27.12 4.67 20.75
N PHE A 73 -25.96 4.83 21.38
CA PHE A 73 -25.76 4.92 22.80
C PHE A 73 -25.24 6.33 23.08
N SER A 74 -25.79 6.99 24.10
CA SER A 74 -25.34 8.30 24.55
C SER A 74 -25.32 8.41 26.06
N PHE A 75 -24.62 9.43 26.54
CA PHE A 75 -24.50 9.74 27.95
C PHE A 75 -24.63 11.24 28.16
N THR A 76 -25.52 11.65 29.07
CA THR A 76 -25.68 13.05 29.43
C THR A 76 -24.57 13.48 30.40
N LYS A 77 -23.72 14.41 29.97
CA LYS A 77 -22.67 14.98 30.82
C LYS A 77 -23.26 15.89 31.89
N LYS A 78 -22.43 16.22 32.90
CA LYS A 78 -22.79 17.16 33.98
C LYS A 78 -23.21 18.55 33.48
N ASP A 79 -22.70 18.96 32.31
CA ASP A 79 -23.02 20.23 31.66
C ASP A 79 -24.30 20.16 30.81
N GLY A 80 -25.02 19.03 30.81
CA GLY A 80 -26.22 18.78 30.01
C GLY A 80 -25.94 18.35 28.56
N SER A 81 -24.68 18.37 28.09
CA SER A 81 -24.35 17.94 26.73
C SER A 81 -24.39 16.41 26.58
N GLU A 82 -24.86 15.92 25.44
CA GLU A 82 -24.88 14.49 25.13
C GLU A 82 -23.54 14.03 24.53
N TYR A 83 -22.98 12.96 25.08
CA TYR A 83 -21.81 12.27 24.56
C TYR A 83 -22.23 10.99 23.86
N PHE A 84 -22.14 10.95 22.53
CA PHE A 84 -22.40 9.75 21.74
C PHE A 84 -21.16 8.86 21.66
N PHE A 85 -21.31 7.58 22.00
CA PHE A 85 -20.20 6.63 21.95
C PHE A 85 -19.73 6.33 20.51
N HIS A 86 -20.58 6.63 19.53
CA HIS A 86 -20.35 6.34 18.10
C HIS A 86 -19.59 7.44 17.38
N ASN A 87 -19.65 8.69 17.87
CA ASN A 87 -19.06 9.86 17.22
C ASN A 87 -17.52 9.80 17.26
N ALA A 88 -16.96 9.27 16.18
CA ALA A 88 -15.56 9.02 15.93
C ALA A 88 -14.91 10.12 15.07
N GLN A 89 -15.35 11.39 15.17
CA GLN A 89 -14.73 12.45 14.36
C GLN A 89 -13.26 12.71 14.75
N THR A 90 -12.79 12.19 15.88
CA THR A 90 -11.36 12.20 16.22
C THR A 90 -10.66 10.93 15.73
N LYS A 91 -9.55 11.10 15.01
CA LYS A 91 -8.67 10.00 14.61
C LYS A 91 -8.12 9.32 15.87
N VAL A 92 -8.72 8.19 16.27
CA VAL A 92 -8.32 7.37 17.43
C VAL A 92 -7.46 6.17 17.03
N THR A 93 -6.59 5.68 17.93
CA THR A 93 -5.73 4.51 17.68
C THR A 93 -6.52 3.22 17.47
N ASP A 94 -5.91 2.23 16.79
CA ASP A 94 -6.45 0.87 16.64
C ASP A 94 -6.75 0.21 18.00
N PHE A 95 -5.97 0.55 19.03
CA PHE A 95 -6.19 0.08 20.39
C PHE A 95 -7.50 0.63 20.98
N VAL A 96 -7.70 1.95 20.88
CA VAL A 96 -8.93 2.61 21.36
C VAL A 96 -10.16 2.12 20.58
N ARG A 97 -10.03 1.94 19.27
CA ARG A 97 -11.11 1.40 18.41
C ARG A 97 -11.53 -0.01 18.85
N SER A 98 -10.57 -0.91 19.09
CA SER A 98 -10.85 -2.27 19.55
C SER A 98 -11.54 -2.27 20.93
N ARG A 99 -11.07 -1.43 21.87
CA ARG A 99 -11.71 -1.29 23.19
C ARG A 99 -13.15 -0.76 23.10
N ARG A 100 -13.37 0.26 22.26
CA ARG A 100 -14.71 0.79 22.00
C ARG A 100 -15.62 -0.28 21.41
N ARG A 101 -15.14 -1.06 20.44
CA ARG A 101 -15.90 -2.17 19.82
C ARG A 101 -16.33 -3.18 20.88
N ALA A 102 -15.41 -3.61 21.74
CA ALA A 102 -15.72 -4.53 22.84
C ALA A 102 -16.78 -3.96 23.80
N ALA A 103 -16.67 -2.67 24.17
CA ALA A 103 -17.67 -2.01 25.01
C ALA A 103 -19.04 -1.94 24.32
N LEU A 104 -19.11 -1.55 23.05
CA LEU A 104 -20.37 -1.44 22.29
C LEU A 104 -21.06 -2.79 22.10
N LEU A 105 -20.31 -3.88 21.89
CA LEU A 105 -20.87 -5.23 21.82
C LEU A 105 -21.44 -5.68 23.16
N MET A 106 -20.80 -5.29 24.26
CA MET A 106 -21.31 -5.57 25.60
C MET A 106 -22.58 -4.74 25.90
N LEU A 107 -22.61 -3.47 25.52
CA LEU A 107 -23.80 -2.63 25.63
C LEU A 107 -24.96 -3.16 24.80
N GLN A 108 -24.71 -3.64 23.58
CA GLN A 108 -25.73 -4.30 22.77
C GLN A 108 -26.29 -5.55 23.48
N ARG A 109 -25.42 -6.35 24.11
CA ARG A 109 -25.84 -7.53 24.86
C ARG A 109 -26.74 -7.16 26.04
N MET A 110 -26.36 -6.14 26.82
CA MET A 110 -27.18 -5.63 27.93
C MET A 110 -28.51 -5.08 27.44
N LEU A 111 -28.48 -4.30 26.35
CA LEU A 111 -29.68 -3.77 25.71
C LEU A 111 -30.67 -4.90 25.38
N HIS A 112 -30.17 -5.99 24.78
CA HIS A 112 -30.98 -7.17 24.50
C HIS A 112 -31.51 -7.82 25.78
N GLU A 113 -30.64 -8.09 26.77
CA GLU A 113 -31.00 -8.76 28.03
C GLU A 113 -32.05 -7.98 28.85
N GLU A 114 -31.89 -6.67 28.99
CA GLU A 114 -32.82 -5.82 29.74
C GLU A 114 -34.14 -5.55 29.00
N ASN A 115 -34.21 -5.81 27.69
CA ASN A 115 -35.37 -5.55 26.84
C ASN A 115 -35.77 -6.79 26.04
N GLU A 116 -35.71 -7.97 26.66
CA GLU A 116 -35.96 -9.25 26.00
C GLU A 116 -37.33 -9.31 25.31
N ALA A 117 -38.39 -8.85 25.96
CA ALA A 117 -39.75 -8.81 25.40
C ALA A 117 -39.85 -8.01 24.09
N PHE A 118 -38.99 -7.00 23.91
CA PHE A 118 -38.91 -6.21 22.69
C PHE A 118 -38.08 -6.94 21.61
N PHE A 119 -36.87 -7.38 21.96
CA PHE A 119 -35.91 -7.90 20.98
C PHE A 119 -36.14 -9.36 20.57
N VAL A 120 -36.95 -10.12 21.32
CA VAL A 120 -37.33 -11.50 20.94
C VAL A 120 -38.10 -11.52 19.61
N GLN A 121 -38.78 -10.43 19.24
CA GLN A 121 -39.49 -10.27 17.97
C GLN A 121 -38.58 -10.39 16.74
N GLN A 122 -37.26 -10.23 16.89
CA GLN A 122 -36.29 -10.38 15.80
C GLN A 122 -36.13 -11.84 15.33
N LEU A 123 -36.70 -12.81 16.05
CA LEU A 123 -36.59 -14.21 15.72
C LEU A 123 -37.15 -14.50 14.32
N ILE A 124 -36.38 -15.24 13.52
CA ILE A 124 -36.75 -15.59 12.15
C ILE A 124 -37.28 -17.04 12.13
N GLY A 125 -38.57 -17.19 11.81
CA GLY A 125 -39.25 -18.50 11.72
C GLY A 125 -39.80 -19.04 13.05
N GLU A 126 -40.55 -20.15 12.98
CA GLU A 126 -41.36 -20.70 14.08
C GLU A 126 -40.62 -21.61 15.08
N ARG A 127 -39.28 -21.54 15.17
CA ARG A 127 -38.50 -22.45 16.03
C ARG A 127 -38.37 -21.92 17.45
N GLU A 128 -38.44 -22.80 18.46
CA GLU A 128 -38.06 -22.56 19.87
C GLU A 128 -36.56 -22.26 20.03
N ASN A 129 -36.06 -21.20 19.41
CA ASN A 129 -34.63 -20.93 19.35
C ASN A 129 -34.26 -19.76 20.26
N THR A 130 -33.47 -20.03 21.30
CA THR A 130 -32.89 -19.05 22.24
C THR A 130 -31.88 -18.08 21.59
N ASN A 131 -31.72 -18.12 20.26
CA ASN A 131 -30.74 -17.34 19.49
C ASN A 131 -31.27 -15.99 18.96
N TRP A 132 -32.41 -15.48 19.40
CA TRP A 132 -32.97 -14.19 18.95
C TRP A 132 -31.96 -13.02 19.04
N ARG A 133 -31.06 -13.03 20.04
CA ARG A 133 -29.96 -12.05 20.20
C ARG A 133 -28.98 -12.02 19.02
N ARG A 134 -28.95 -13.09 18.23
CA ARG A 134 -28.05 -13.30 17.08
C ARG A 134 -28.76 -13.11 15.74
N CYS A 135 -30.07 -12.85 15.74
CA CYS A 135 -30.87 -12.48 14.56
C CYS A 135 -30.68 -11.01 14.17
N CYS A 136 -29.46 -10.49 14.33
CA CYS A 136 -29.10 -9.12 14.02
C CYS A 136 -27.63 -9.00 13.57
N ALA A 137 -27.30 -7.89 12.93
CA ALA A 137 -25.94 -7.50 12.62
C ALA A 137 -25.67 -6.08 13.14
N PHE A 138 -24.57 -5.87 13.87
CA PHE A 138 -24.20 -4.57 14.42
C PHE A 138 -22.75 -4.22 14.08
N ASP A 139 -22.52 -3.06 13.48
CA ASP A 139 -21.18 -2.65 13.02
C ASP A 139 -20.31 -2.03 14.13
N CYS A 140 -20.87 -1.74 15.30
CA CYS A 140 -20.24 -0.94 16.36
C CYS A 140 -19.80 0.48 15.92
N GLY A 141 -20.29 0.94 14.77
CA GLY A 141 -20.59 2.32 14.45
C GLY A 141 -22.00 2.58 14.96
N SER A 142 -22.94 2.95 14.12
CA SER A 142 -24.37 3.08 14.48
C SER A 142 -25.29 2.14 13.71
N SER A 143 -24.77 1.36 12.76
CA SER A 143 -25.62 0.56 11.86
C SER A 143 -26.02 -0.75 12.51
N TYR A 144 -27.32 -0.96 12.66
CA TYR A 144 -27.94 -2.15 13.20
C TYR A 144 -28.92 -2.74 12.20
N TYR A 145 -28.86 -4.05 11.95
CA TYR A 145 -29.67 -4.72 10.92
C TYR A 145 -30.47 -5.87 11.51
N THR A 146 -31.71 -6.02 11.03
CA THR A 146 -32.62 -7.12 11.38
C THR A 146 -33.37 -7.59 10.13
N ALA A 147 -33.92 -8.81 10.17
CA ALA A 147 -34.86 -9.28 9.14
C ALA A 147 -36.34 -9.00 9.49
N VAL A 148 -36.59 -8.44 10.68
CA VAL A 148 -37.94 -8.14 11.18
C VAL A 148 -38.05 -6.64 11.40
N ASP A 149 -39.20 -6.08 11.02
CA ASP A 149 -39.53 -4.68 11.25
C ASP A 149 -39.85 -4.43 12.73
N LEU A 150 -38.87 -3.93 13.47
CA LEU A 150 -39.03 -3.46 14.84
C LEU A 150 -39.55 -2.03 14.85
N PRO A 151 -40.47 -1.67 15.76
CA PRO A 151 -40.83 -0.28 15.99
C PRO A 151 -39.63 0.50 16.56
N ASN A 152 -39.60 1.81 16.33
CA ASN A 152 -38.60 2.67 16.95
C ASN A 152 -38.73 2.59 18.47
N ALA A 153 -37.59 2.55 19.17
CA ALA A 153 -37.57 2.43 20.61
C ALA A 153 -36.37 3.18 21.20
N SER A 154 -36.51 3.59 22.46
CA SER A 154 -35.42 4.18 23.23
C SER A 154 -35.58 3.81 24.70
N GLY A 155 -34.49 3.92 25.45
CA GLY A 155 -34.49 3.57 26.85
C GLY A 155 -33.15 3.85 27.51
N VAL A 156 -32.94 3.23 28.68
CA VAL A 156 -31.72 3.41 29.47
C VAL A 156 -31.14 2.06 29.90
N ILE A 157 -29.82 1.98 29.99
CA ILE A 157 -29.08 0.90 30.66
C ILE A 157 -28.59 1.46 32.01
N PRO A 158 -29.06 0.91 33.15
CA PRO A 158 -28.75 1.43 34.47
C PRO A 158 -27.25 1.43 34.81
N GLU A 159 -26.79 2.45 35.55
CA GLU A 159 -25.40 2.56 36.00
C GLU A 159 -24.89 1.34 36.77
N GLY A 160 -25.73 0.80 37.64
CA GLY A 160 -25.41 -0.38 38.43
C GLY A 160 -25.11 -1.63 37.58
N LEU A 161 -25.72 -1.74 36.40
CA LEU A 161 -25.54 -2.88 35.50
C LEU A 161 -24.27 -2.72 34.66
N TRP A 162 -24.12 -1.60 33.94
CA TRP A 162 -23.00 -1.47 33.01
C TRP A 162 -21.63 -1.42 33.70
N LYS A 163 -21.57 -0.98 34.96
CA LYS A 163 -20.35 -1.00 35.77
C LYS A 163 -19.87 -2.39 36.18
N GLN A 164 -20.71 -3.43 36.08
CA GLN A 164 -20.32 -4.80 36.41
C GLN A 164 -19.40 -5.41 35.35
N PHE A 165 -19.35 -4.82 34.15
CA PHE A 165 -18.63 -5.38 33.01
C PHE A 165 -17.35 -4.59 32.74
N ASN A 166 -16.23 -5.30 32.82
CA ASN A 166 -14.90 -4.70 32.72
C ASN A 166 -14.66 -4.00 31.38
N GLU A 167 -15.17 -4.52 30.26
CA GLU A 167 -15.01 -3.93 28.93
C GLU A 167 -15.58 -2.51 28.86
N VAL A 168 -16.79 -2.33 29.42
CA VAL A 168 -17.48 -1.04 29.48
C VAL A 168 -16.81 -0.14 30.51
N LEU A 169 -16.51 -0.67 31.71
CA LEU A 169 -15.87 0.08 32.79
C LEU A 169 -14.48 0.63 32.37
N ILE A 170 -13.67 -0.17 31.67
CA ILE A 170 -12.34 0.23 31.19
C ILE A 170 -12.46 1.36 30.17
N TYR A 171 -13.46 1.32 29.29
CA TYR A 171 -13.67 2.35 28.28
C TYR A 171 -14.27 3.63 28.88
N MET A 172 -15.17 3.50 29.86
CA MET A 172 -16.01 4.57 30.40
C MET A 172 -15.62 5.04 31.81
N ALA A 173 -14.44 4.67 32.31
CA ALA A 173 -14.04 4.72 33.74
C ALA A 173 -14.35 6.02 34.53
N SER A 174 -14.51 7.17 33.85
CA SER A 174 -14.80 8.47 34.48
C SER A 174 -16.27 8.92 34.39
N LEU A 175 -17.15 8.17 33.71
CA LEU A 175 -18.56 8.52 33.50
C LEU A 175 -19.41 8.02 34.69
N LYS A 176 -20.48 8.77 35.00
CA LYS A 176 -21.41 8.48 36.11
C LYS A 176 -22.86 8.70 35.68
N GLY A 177 -23.70 7.68 35.79
CA GLY A 177 -25.12 7.72 35.42
C GLY A 177 -25.49 6.69 34.35
N ASP A 178 -26.76 6.71 33.95
CA ASP A 178 -27.32 5.75 33.02
C ASP A 178 -26.89 6.03 31.57
N ILE A 179 -26.83 4.97 30.77
CA ILE A 179 -26.54 5.07 29.34
C ILE A 179 -27.87 5.09 28.60
N LYS A 180 -28.14 6.17 27.87
CA LYS A 180 -29.31 6.23 26.99
C LYS A 180 -29.03 5.42 25.74
N TRP A 181 -30.03 4.73 25.23
CA TRP A 181 -29.98 4.08 23.93
C TRP A 181 -31.19 4.45 23.11
N GLU A 182 -31.01 4.48 21.80
CA GLU A 182 -32.05 4.79 20.84
C GLU A 182 -31.85 3.96 19.57
N LEU A 183 -32.94 3.32 19.13
CA LEU A 183 -33.04 2.51 17.93
C LEU A 183 -34.05 3.17 16.98
N ARG A 184 -33.55 3.77 15.90
CA ARG A 184 -34.37 4.43 14.88
C ARG A 184 -34.24 3.73 13.54
N LYS A 185 -35.36 3.37 12.93
CA LYS A 185 -35.40 2.82 11.57
C LYS A 185 -34.87 3.86 10.59
N ALA A 186 -33.85 3.49 9.84
CA ALA A 186 -33.17 4.36 8.89
C ALA A 186 -33.52 4.00 7.45
N GLU A 187 -33.49 2.72 7.10
CA GLU A 187 -33.68 2.25 5.72
C GLU A 187 -34.30 0.85 5.72
N THR A 188 -34.98 0.50 4.63
CA THR A 188 -35.47 -0.85 4.35
C THR A 188 -35.10 -1.18 2.93
N PHE A 189 -34.49 -2.34 2.71
CA PHE A 189 -34.06 -2.74 1.37
C PHE A 189 -34.33 -4.23 1.12
N PRO A 190 -34.79 -4.58 -0.10
CA PRO A 190 -34.88 -5.96 -0.53
C PRO A 190 -33.47 -6.56 -0.72
N ILE A 191 -33.37 -7.88 -0.65
CA ILE A 191 -32.09 -8.61 -0.79
C ILE A 191 -32.16 -9.78 -1.78
N ASP A 192 -33.28 -9.92 -2.47
CA ASP A 192 -33.51 -10.95 -3.49
C ASP A 192 -32.95 -10.55 -4.87
N GLY A 193 -32.45 -11.53 -5.61
CA GLY A 193 -31.91 -11.34 -6.96
C GLY A 193 -30.82 -10.27 -7.02
N GLU A 194 -30.98 -9.30 -7.93
CA GLU A 194 -30.04 -8.17 -8.10
C GLU A 194 -29.97 -7.26 -6.88
N ASN A 195 -31.02 -7.18 -6.05
CA ASN A 195 -31.02 -6.32 -4.86
C ASN A 195 -29.99 -6.77 -3.83
N GLY A 196 -29.69 -8.08 -3.78
CA GLY A 196 -28.64 -8.67 -2.95
C GLY A 196 -27.21 -8.25 -3.32
N LYS A 197 -27.03 -7.60 -4.47
CA LYS A 197 -25.73 -7.15 -4.99
C LYS A 197 -25.50 -5.65 -4.77
N THR A 198 -26.47 -4.93 -4.19
CA THR A 198 -26.36 -3.50 -3.90
C THR A 198 -25.31 -3.20 -2.83
N PRO A 199 -24.68 -2.01 -2.82
CA PRO A 199 -23.70 -1.64 -1.79
C PRO A 199 -24.22 -1.82 -0.35
N GLN A 200 -25.50 -1.52 -0.11
CA GLN A 200 -26.16 -1.70 1.18
C GLN A 200 -26.26 -3.18 1.58
N ALA A 201 -26.66 -4.06 0.65
CA ALA A 201 -26.71 -5.49 0.90
C ALA A 201 -25.33 -6.09 1.14
N LEU A 202 -24.32 -5.69 0.35
CA LEU A 202 -22.94 -6.14 0.54
C LEU A 202 -22.37 -5.69 1.90
N GLN A 203 -22.68 -4.46 2.33
CA GLN A 203 -22.31 -3.98 3.66
C GLN A 203 -22.97 -4.81 4.77
N PHE A 204 -24.24 -5.18 4.61
CA PHE A 204 -24.94 -6.05 5.56
C PHE A 204 -24.24 -7.42 5.68
N PHE A 205 -23.93 -8.09 4.56
CA PHE A 205 -23.23 -9.38 4.57
C PHE A 205 -21.82 -9.28 5.19
N ASP A 206 -21.10 -8.18 4.94
CA ASP A 206 -19.81 -7.90 5.56
C ASP A 206 -19.92 -7.88 7.08
N ILE A 207 -20.83 -7.06 7.59
CA ILE A 207 -21.04 -6.90 9.03
C ILE A 207 -21.50 -8.23 9.64
N LEU A 208 -22.40 -8.96 8.98
CA LEU A 208 -22.95 -10.23 9.45
C LEU A 208 -21.85 -11.31 9.55
N SER A 209 -20.99 -11.41 8.53
CA SER A 209 -19.90 -12.41 8.47
C SER A 209 -18.86 -12.24 9.59
N GLN A 210 -18.79 -11.04 10.16
CA GLN A 210 -17.82 -10.64 11.17
C GLN A 210 -18.34 -10.80 12.61
N GLN A 211 -19.67 -10.91 12.81
CA GLN A 211 -20.31 -10.91 14.13
C GLN A 211 -19.78 -11.99 15.09
N LYS A 212 -19.48 -13.20 14.59
CA LYS A 212 -18.96 -14.32 15.40
C LYS A 212 -17.53 -14.05 15.87
N LEU A 213 -16.69 -13.48 15.01
CA LEU A 213 -15.29 -13.17 15.32
C LEU A 213 -15.20 -12.02 16.32
N ASP A 214 -16.04 -10.99 16.17
CA ASP A 214 -16.03 -9.83 17.07
C ASP A 214 -16.35 -10.14 18.52
N ARG A 215 -17.14 -11.19 18.75
CA ARG A 215 -17.54 -11.63 20.09
C ARG A 215 -16.69 -12.78 20.61
N ASP A 216 -15.64 -13.17 19.89
CA ASP A 216 -14.71 -14.19 20.33
C ASP A 216 -13.60 -13.56 21.19
N ALA A 217 -13.52 -13.96 22.46
CA ALA A 217 -12.52 -13.43 23.39
C ALA A 217 -11.07 -13.73 22.97
N THR A 218 -10.86 -14.74 22.11
CA THR A 218 -9.55 -15.10 21.56
C THR A 218 -9.19 -14.30 20.30
N VAL A 219 -10.06 -13.38 19.86
CA VAL A 219 -9.88 -12.56 18.67
C VAL A 219 -9.77 -11.08 19.05
N ASP A 220 -8.91 -10.36 18.35
CA ASP A 220 -8.81 -8.90 18.41
C ASP A 220 -9.13 -8.34 17.02
N SER A 221 -10.37 -7.89 16.84
CA SER A 221 -10.85 -7.29 15.59
C SER A 221 -10.29 -5.88 15.44
N LYS A 222 -9.57 -5.65 14.34
CA LYS A 222 -9.08 -4.34 13.91
C LYS A 222 -9.73 -3.98 12.56
N PRO A 223 -9.67 -2.71 12.11
CA PRO A 223 -10.34 -2.27 10.88
C PRO A 223 -9.95 -3.05 9.61
N ASP A 224 -8.79 -3.70 9.61
CA ASP A 224 -8.19 -4.35 8.46
C ASP A 224 -8.16 -5.88 8.52
N ALA A 225 -8.34 -6.48 9.71
CA ALA A 225 -8.35 -7.93 9.92
C ALA A 225 -8.76 -8.28 11.35
N SER A 226 -9.19 -9.54 11.55
CA SER A 226 -9.45 -10.16 12.84
C SER A 226 -8.26 -11.01 13.28
N TYR A 227 -7.57 -10.64 14.36
CA TYR A 227 -6.33 -11.29 14.77
C TYR A 227 -6.53 -12.32 15.87
N VAL A 228 -6.01 -13.53 15.69
CA VAL A 228 -6.20 -14.64 16.63
C VAL A 228 -5.07 -14.66 17.66
N ARG A 229 -5.40 -14.63 18.96
CA ARG A 229 -4.45 -14.44 20.07
C ARG A 229 -3.68 -15.69 20.49
N ASP A 230 -4.19 -16.88 20.18
CA ASP A 230 -3.67 -18.18 20.64
C ASP A 230 -2.49 -18.71 19.79
N GLN A 231 -2.14 -18.04 18.70
CA GLN A 231 -1.11 -18.46 17.73
C GLN A 231 0.07 -17.47 17.62
N ASP A 232 0.33 -16.70 18.68
CA ASP A 232 1.42 -15.72 18.70
C ASP A 232 2.79 -16.39 18.54
N GLN A 233 3.57 -15.92 17.57
CA GLN A 233 4.94 -16.39 17.34
C GLN A 233 5.94 -15.33 17.78
N PRO A 234 6.84 -15.63 18.74
CA PRO A 234 7.88 -14.69 19.15
C PRO A 234 8.76 -14.26 17.96
N THR A 235 9.03 -12.96 17.86
CA THR A 235 10.00 -12.43 16.91
C THR A 235 10.68 -11.23 17.56
N ASP A 236 12.00 -11.32 17.78
CA ASP A 236 12.74 -10.32 18.54
C ASP A 236 12.09 -10.14 19.94
N ASN A 237 11.79 -8.89 20.35
CA ASN A 237 11.05 -8.55 21.55
C ASN A 237 9.53 -8.42 21.34
N LYS A 238 9.02 -8.87 20.19
CA LYS A 238 7.64 -8.71 19.74
C LYS A 238 7.00 -10.06 19.44
N VAL A 239 5.73 -10.04 19.01
CA VAL A 239 5.00 -11.23 18.58
C VAL A 239 4.35 -11.00 17.20
N LEU A 240 4.49 -11.98 16.32
CA LEU A 240 3.76 -12.04 15.05
C LEU A 240 2.43 -12.75 15.30
N ARG A 241 1.34 -12.10 14.91
CA ARG A 241 -0.02 -12.62 15.07
C ARG A 241 -0.68 -12.82 13.71
N LYS A 242 -1.28 -13.99 13.51
CA LYS A 242 -2.06 -14.33 12.33
C LYS A 242 -3.44 -13.67 12.40
N GLY A 243 -3.93 -13.19 11.27
CA GLY A 243 -5.20 -12.50 11.13
C GLY A 243 -6.00 -13.01 9.95
N ILE A 244 -7.31 -12.86 10.05
CA ILE A 244 -8.31 -13.29 9.09
C ILE A 244 -8.87 -12.02 8.45
N VAL A 245 -8.84 -11.97 7.13
CA VAL A 245 -9.47 -10.91 6.33
C VAL A 245 -10.66 -11.53 5.63
N ASN A 246 -11.84 -10.95 5.78
CA ASN A 246 -13.03 -11.29 5.03
C ASN A 246 -13.64 -10.02 4.41
N ALA A 247 -14.20 -10.17 3.23
CA ALA A 247 -14.96 -9.12 2.55
C ALA A 247 -15.97 -9.76 1.61
N THR A 248 -17.13 -9.16 1.49
CA THR A 248 -18.22 -9.58 0.64
C THR A 248 -17.98 -9.00 -0.75
N LYS A 249 -18.15 -9.83 -1.76
CA LYS A 249 -18.00 -9.44 -3.15
C LYS A 249 -19.07 -10.08 -4.00
N VAL A 250 -19.32 -9.44 -5.14
CA VAL A 250 -20.07 -10.02 -6.24
C VAL A 250 -19.06 -10.63 -7.20
N VAL A 251 -19.21 -11.91 -7.50
CA VAL A 251 -18.38 -12.68 -8.43
C VAL A 251 -19.32 -13.29 -9.47
N GLY A 252 -19.28 -12.77 -10.70
CA GLY A 252 -20.32 -13.07 -11.68
C GLY A 252 -21.68 -12.58 -11.16
N ASP A 253 -22.63 -13.50 -11.01
CA ASP A 253 -23.97 -13.23 -10.47
C ASP A 253 -24.17 -13.68 -9.02
N GLN A 254 -23.10 -14.11 -8.33
CA GLN A 254 -23.19 -14.65 -6.98
C GLN A 254 -22.60 -13.70 -5.95
N VAL A 255 -23.26 -13.62 -4.79
CA VAL A 255 -22.70 -12.97 -3.60
C VAL A 255 -21.80 -13.98 -2.90
N CYS A 256 -20.56 -13.57 -2.62
CA CYS A 256 -19.54 -14.44 -2.06
C CYS A 256 -18.83 -13.76 -0.89
N ILE A 257 -18.30 -14.55 0.04
CA ILE A 257 -17.33 -14.09 1.03
C ILE A 257 -15.93 -14.40 0.50
N GLN A 258 -15.16 -13.36 0.17
CA GLN A 258 -13.73 -13.47 -0.08
C GLN A 258 -12.99 -13.56 1.25
N MET A 259 -12.04 -14.48 1.36
CA MET A 259 -11.20 -14.60 2.56
C MET A 259 -9.70 -14.61 2.21
N ASP A 260 -8.88 -13.97 3.03
CA ASP A 260 -7.42 -14.00 2.92
C ASP A 260 -6.78 -14.09 4.32
N SER A 261 -5.51 -14.47 4.37
CA SER A 261 -4.71 -14.53 5.59
C SER A 261 -3.78 -13.32 5.69
N LYS A 262 -3.66 -12.76 6.88
CA LYS A 262 -2.77 -11.63 7.19
C LYS A 262 -1.85 -11.98 8.36
N ILE A 263 -0.67 -11.38 8.39
CA ILE A 263 0.21 -11.42 9.56
C ILE A 263 0.56 -9.99 9.93
N SER A 264 0.57 -9.68 11.22
CA SER A 264 1.02 -8.37 11.71
C SER A 264 1.79 -8.50 13.01
N LEU A 265 2.59 -7.48 13.31
CA LEU A 265 3.45 -7.44 14.48
C LEU A 265 2.75 -6.72 15.65
N PHE A 266 2.80 -7.31 16.83
CA PHE A 266 2.22 -6.79 18.07
C PHE A 266 3.26 -6.74 19.19
N TYR A 267 3.05 -5.84 20.15
CA TYR A 267 3.78 -5.91 21.42
C TYR A 267 3.21 -7.05 22.26
N PRO A 268 4.06 -7.82 22.97
CA PRO A 268 3.59 -8.83 23.91
C PRO A 268 2.88 -8.15 25.09
N SER A 269 1.77 -8.73 25.54
CA SER A 269 1.11 -8.28 26.77
C SER A 269 1.93 -8.71 27.98
N MET A 270 2.70 -7.79 28.56
CA MET A 270 3.60 -8.11 29.68
C MET A 270 3.92 -6.88 30.56
N PRO A 271 4.41 -7.09 31.80
CA PRO A 271 4.89 -6.01 32.65
C PRO A 271 5.93 -5.15 31.92
N LEU A 272 5.82 -3.82 32.02
CA LEU A 272 6.71 -2.93 31.27
C LEU A 272 8.17 -3.13 31.69
N ILE A 273 8.43 -3.38 32.97
CA ILE A 273 9.79 -3.66 33.48
C ILE A 273 10.41 -4.90 32.80
N GLU A 274 9.62 -5.95 32.57
CA GLU A 274 10.11 -7.17 31.91
C GLU A 274 10.37 -6.92 30.41
N TYR A 275 9.53 -6.10 29.77
CA TYR A 275 9.79 -5.67 28.41
C TYR A 275 11.09 -4.86 28.29
N VAL A 276 11.33 -3.92 29.23
CA VAL A 276 12.56 -3.10 29.27
C VAL A 276 13.81 -3.96 29.49
N LYS A 277 13.76 -4.94 30.40
CA LYS A 277 14.83 -5.93 30.60
C LYS A 277 15.14 -6.68 29.31
N LYS A 278 14.11 -7.24 28.66
CA LYS A 278 14.25 -8.01 27.42
C LYS A 278 14.83 -7.18 26.27
N ALA A 279 14.35 -5.94 26.12
CA ALA A 279 14.79 -5.03 25.07
C ALA A 279 16.20 -4.47 25.29
N SER A 280 16.63 -4.29 26.54
CA SER A 280 17.96 -3.78 26.87
C SER A 280 19.02 -4.87 27.03
N GLY A 281 18.61 -6.12 27.27
CA GLY A 281 19.49 -7.21 27.70
C GLY A 281 20.08 -6.99 29.11
N LYS A 282 19.51 -6.06 29.89
CA LYS A 282 19.98 -5.73 31.25
C LYS A 282 19.01 -6.29 32.28
N HIS A 283 19.55 -7.03 33.24
CA HIS A 283 18.75 -7.71 34.27
C HIS A 283 18.97 -7.14 35.68
N ASN A 284 20.19 -6.68 35.99
CA ASN A 284 20.46 -6.08 37.29
C ASN A 284 19.93 -4.62 37.35
N PRO A 285 19.47 -4.15 38.52
CA PRO A 285 18.87 -2.82 38.66
C PRO A 285 19.79 -1.66 38.30
N ALA A 286 21.09 -1.75 38.65
CA ALA A 286 22.06 -0.67 38.43
C ALA A 286 22.36 -0.45 36.93
N ASP A 287 22.52 -1.53 36.16
CA ASP A 287 22.71 -1.46 34.71
C ASP A 287 21.45 -0.96 34.01
N LEU A 288 20.27 -1.37 34.48
CA LEU A 288 18.99 -0.86 33.98
C LEU A 288 18.88 0.64 34.20
N GLU A 289 19.24 1.13 35.39
CA GLU A 289 19.25 2.56 35.69
C GLU A 289 20.21 3.31 34.77
N ARG A 290 21.46 2.85 34.69
CA ARG A 290 22.50 3.47 33.84
C ARG A 290 22.07 3.52 32.39
N PHE A 291 21.50 2.42 31.88
CA PHE A 291 20.97 2.34 30.52
C PHE A 291 19.80 3.32 30.32
N LEU A 292 18.80 3.34 31.20
CA LEU A 292 17.63 4.20 31.04
C LEU A 292 17.95 5.69 31.17
N ARG A 293 18.96 6.08 31.96
CA ARG A 293 19.42 7.47 32.11
C ARG A 293 20.21 7.97 30.89
N ASP A 294 20.96 7.10 30.23
CA ASP A 294 21.70 7.46 29.02
C ASP A 294 20.76 7.58 27.81
N LYS A 295 20.51 8.84 27.41
CA LYS A 295 19.62 9.19 26.29
C LYS A 295 20.12 8.67 24.94
N VAL A 296 21.42 8.42 24.78
CA VAL A 296 22.00 7.95 23.52
C VAL A 296 21.79 6.44 23.39
N THR A 297 22.21 5.66 24.38
CA THR A 297 22.10 4.19 24.33
C THR A 297 20.65 3.71 24.41
N CYS A 298 19.79 4.38 25.18
CA CYS A 298 18.37 4.03 25.31
C CYS A 298 17.46 4.64 24.23
N ARG A 299 18.02 5.39 23.26
CA ARG A 299 17.24 6.08 22.21
C ARG A 299 16.27 5.16 21.47
N ALA A 300 16.71 3.95 21.12
CA ALA A 300 15.91 2.97 20.39
C ALA A 300 14.69 2.50 21.21
N LEU A 301 14.90 2.16 22.49
CA LEU A 301 13.83 1.75 23.41
C LEU A 301 12.83 2.88 23.64
N ARG A 302 13.31 4.11 23.89
CA ARG A 302 12.44 5.28 24.08
C ARG A 302 11.57 5.53 22.85
N LYS A 303 12.13 5.43 21.64
CA LYS A 303 11.37 5.56 20.37
C LYS A 303 10.35 4.44 20.20
N ASP A 304 10.70 3.21 20.56
CA ASP A 304 9.79 2.06 20.47
C ASP A 304 8.58 2.21 21.41
N LEU A 305 8.80 2.65 22.65
CA LEU A 305 7.75 2.82 23.66
C LEU A 305 6.93 4.12 23.51
N LEU A 306 7.41 5.10 22.74
CA LEU A 306 6.72 6.38 22.59
C LEU A 306 5.31 6.22 21.96
N ASN A 307 4.27 6.74 22.60
CA ASN A 307 2.86 6.67 22.23
C ASN A 307 2.26 5.26 22.19
N ILE A 308 2.87 4.28 22.85
CA ILE A 308 2.17 3.02 23.10
C ILE A 308 1.24 3.17 24.32
N PRO A 309 0.07 2.54 24.32
CA PRO A 309 -0.79 2.49 25.49
C PRO A 309 -0.14 1.62 26.59
N LEU A 310 -0.22 2.07 27.83
CA LEU A 310 0.27 1.41 29.03
C LEU A 310 -0.85 1.38 30.07
N THR A 311 -1.01 0.23 30.72
CA THR A 311 -2.04 0.00 31.74
C THR A 311 -1.41 -0.03 33.13
N MET A 312 -2.01 0.70 34.06
CA MET A 312 -1.62 0.71 35.47
C MET A 312 -2.11 -0.56 36.15
N ARG A 313 -1.22 -1.22 36.92
CA ARG A 313 -1.52 -2.49 37.60
C ARG A 313 -1.80 -2.35 39.10
N HIS A 314 -1.38 -1.25 39.71
CA HIS A 314 -1.52 -1.02 41.16
C HIS A 314 -2.94 -0.60 41.57
N MET A 315 -3.79 -0.20 40.62
CA MET A 315 -5.16 0.26 40.86
C MET A 315 -6.20 -0.82 40.52
N PRO A 316 -7.28 -0.97 41.32
CA PRO A 316 -8.42 -1.81 40.95
C PRO A 316 -9.05 -1.38 39.62
N LYS A 317 -9.19 -0.06 39.42
CA LYS A 317 -9.57 0.54 38.14
C LYS A 317 -8.32 0.71 37.28
N ARG A 318 -8.04 -0.29 36.44
CA ARG A 318 -6.87 -0.33 35.54
C ARG A 318 -6.97 0.74 34.45
N LYS A 319 -6.50 1.95 34.78
CA LYS A 319 -6.41 3.07 33.83
C LYS A 319 -5.35 2.76 32.77
N THR A 320 -5.67 3.05 31.52
CA THR A 320 -4.72 3.03 30.39
C THR A 320 -4.40 4.45 29.94
N PHE A 321 -3.14 4.72 29.61
CA PHE A 321 -2.67 6.00 29.09
C PHE A 321 -1.57 5.80 28.05
N GLU A 322 -1.27 6.83 27.25
CA GLU A 322 -0.17 6.76 26.27
C GLU A 322 1.16 7.19 26.89
N CYS A 323 2.21 6.41 26.67
CA CYS A 323 3.58 6.78 27.03
C CYS A 323 4.03 8.01 26.24
N LYS A 324 4.35 9.13 26.90
CA LYS A 324 4.89 10.35 26.26
C LYS A 324 6.39 10.53 26.45
N GLY A 325 7.05 9.59 27.12
CA GLY A 325 8.48 9.57 27.33
C GLY A 325 8.87 9.10 28.72
N PHE A 326 10.11 9.40 29.08
CA PHE A 326 10.71 9.06 30.37
C PHE A 326 11.21 10.34 31.06
N SER A 327 11.06 10.43 32.37
CA SER A 327 11.61 11.52 33.18
C SER A 327 13.15 11.52 33.17
N ALA A 328 13.74 12.64 33.58
CA ALA A 328 15.16 12.70 33.92
C ALA A 328 15.42 12.14 35.33
N ASP A 329 14.48 12.40 36.24
CA ASP A 329 14.58 12.12 37.67
C ASP A 329 13.91 10.79 38.05
N SER A 330 14.29 10.24 39.21
CA SER A 330 13.76 8.97 39.73
C SER A 330 12.48 9.15 40.55
N ALA A 331 11.92 8.04 41.07
CA ALA A 331 10.79 8.09 42.00
C ALA A 331 11.14 8.73 43.36
N LEU A 332 12.43 8.71 43.74
CA LEU A 332 12.92 9.33 44.98
C LEU A 332 13.06 10.85 44.85
N ASP A 333 13.41 11.31 43.64
CA ASP A 333 13.73 12.71 43.36
C ASP A 333 12.51 13.50 42.89
N THR A 334 11.57 12.84 42.19
CA THR A 334 10.40 13.51 41.61
C THR A 334 9.35 13.78 42.69
N THR A 335 9.12 15.06 43.00
CA THR A 335 8.15 15.52 44.01
C THR A 335 6.93 16.19 43.38
N PHE A 336 5.82 16.18 44.13
CA PHE A 336 4.61 16.94 43.80
C PHE A 336 3.83 17.27 45.07
N GLU A 337 2.96 18.27 44.98
CA GLU A 337 2.08 18.65 46.09
C GLU A 337 0.85 17.73 46.16
N LEU A 338 0.70 17.05 47.30
CA LEU A 338 -0.46 16.24 47.58
C LEU A 338 -1.64 17.14 48.01
N LYS A 339 -2.53 17.45 47.06
CA LYS A 339 -3.65 18.39 47.25
C LYS A 339 -4.57 18.08 48.45
N SER A 340 -4.63 16.83 48.92
CA SER A 340 -5.44 16.45 50.08
C SER A 340 -4.84 16.90 51.41
N GLU A 341 -3.52 17.13 51.46
CA GLU A 341 -2.78 17.41 52.69
C GLU A 341 -1.92 18.68 52.60
N GLY A 342 -1.81 19.31 51.42
CA GLY A 342 -0.96 20.49 51.19
C GLY A 342 0.54 20.20 51.34
N ARG A 343 0.95 18.93 51.40
CA ARG A 343 2.33 18.50 51.64
C ARG A 343 3.03 18.12 50.33
N ILE A 344 4.30 18.49 50.20
CA ILE A 344 5.18 18.01 49.13
C ILE A 344 5.64 16.59 49.48
N ILE A 345 5.44 15.67 48.55
CA ILE A 345 5.79 14.24 48.68
C ILE A 345 6.52 13.77 47.42
N ASN A 346 7.45 12.83 47.54
CA ASN A 346 8.05 12.18 46.36
C ASN A 346 7.20 10.99 45.88
N VAL A 347 7.41 10.56 44.64
CA VAL A 347 6.62 9.47 44.04
C VAL A 347 6.77 8.16 44.84
N ALA A 348 7.95 7.83 45.35
CA ALA A 348 8.15 6.60 46.12
C ALA A 348 7.33 6.59 47.43
N GLU A 349 7.41 7.65 48.22
CA GLU A 349 6.68 7.83 49.48
C GLU A 349 5.17 7.88 49.22
N TYR A 350 4.73 8.51 48.12
CA TYR A 350 3.32 8.54 47.72
C TYR A 350 2.76 7.13 47.45
N PHE A 351 3.51 6.27 46.76
CA PHE A 351 3.09 4.90 46.48
C PHE A 351 3.04 4.03 47.74
N GLU A 352 4.00 4.20 48.65
CA GLU A 352 4.02 3.49 49.92
C GLU A 352 2.84 3.90 50.81
N ARG A 353 2.55 5.21 50.94
CA ARG A 353 1.45 5.69 51.78
C ARG A 353 0.06 5.45 51.20
N THR A 354 -0.12 5.73 49.91
CA THR A 354 -1.46 5.74 49.29
C THR A 354 -1.90 4.35 48.85
N TYR A 355 -0.97 3.54 48.36
CA TYR A 355 -1.27 2.24 47.76
C TYR A 355 -0.70 1.06 48.55
N ASN A 356 -0.04 1.31 49.70
CA ASN A 356 0.69 0.30 50.44
C ASN A 356 1.66 -0.51 49.55
N TYR A 357 2.31 0.19 48.61
CA TYR A 357 3.16 -0.42 47.60
C TYR A 357 4.59 0.12 47.70
N LYS A 358 5.50 -0.68 48.25
CA LYS A 358 6.93 -0.36 48.30
C LYS A 358 7.59 -0.66 46.96
N LEU A 359 8.07 0.39 46.29
CA LEU A 359 8.75 0.28 44.99
C LEU A 359 10.02 -0.57 45.10
N LYS A 360 10.21 -1.52 44.18
CA LYS A 360 11.42 -2.35 44.07
C LYS A 360 12.52 -1.65 43.27
N PHE A 361 12.15 -0.69 42.42
CA PHE A 361 13.05 0.01 41.54
C PHE A 361 12.90 1.54 41.63
N PRO A 362 12.96 2.14 42.84
CA PRO A 362 12.67 3.56 43.03
C PRO A 362 13.67 4.50 42.32
N GLN A 363 14.88 4.02 42.03
CA GLN A 363 15.94 4.77 41.33
C GLN A 363 15.76 4.86 39.80
N LEU A 364 14.84 4.09 39.20
CA LEU A 364 14.62 4.12 37.76
C LEU A 364 13.85 5.39 37.33
N PRO A 365 14.06 5.87 36.09
CA PRO A 365 13.22 6.90 35.50
C PRO A 365 11.73 6.51 35.46
N LEU A 366 10.87 7.52 35.54
CA LEU A 366 9.42 7.40 35.50
C LEU A 366 8.90 7.53 34.07
N VAL A 367 7.78 6.88 33.76
CA VAL A 367 7.06 7.08 32.49
C VAL A 367 6.16 8.30 32.59
N ILE A 368 6.16 9.12 31.54
CA ILE A 368 5.39 10.37 31.47
C ILE A 368 4.05 10.12 30.76
N GLU A 369 2.97 10.62 31.36
CA GLU A 369 1.64 10.82 30.78
C GLU A 369 1.36 12.33 30.67
N ASN A 370 0.72 12.80 29.59
CA ASN A 370 0.18 14.16 29.56
C ASN A 370 -1.13 14.19 30.36
N ALA A 371 -1.16 14.97 31.44
CA ALA A 371 -2.32 15.11 32.29
C ALA A 371 -3.42 15.94 31.62
N ARG A 372 -4.69 15.64 31.96
CA ARG A 372 -5.84 16.47 31.54
C ARG A 372 -5.71 17.85 32.19
N GLY A 373 -5.44 18.89 31.38
CA GLY A 373 -5.23 20.26 31.85
C GLY A 373 -3.82 20.84 31.61
N GLY A 374 -2.96 20.18 30.84
CA GLY A 374 -1.68 20.77 30.38
C GLY A 374 -0.45 20.43 31.23
N GLY A 375 -0.57 19.57 32.24
CA GLY A 375 0.54 19.08 33.08
C GLY A 375 1.10 17.72 32.67
N LYS A 376 2.07 17.22 33.43
CA LYS A 376 2.63 15.86 33.29
C LYS A 376 2.29 15.02 34.53
N SER A 377 1.98 13.75 34.32
CA SER A 377 1.88 12.74 35.38
C SER A 377 3.01 11.72 35.22
N TYR A 378 3.56 11.26 36.34
CA TYR A 378 4.76 10.43 36.38
C TYR A 378 4.46 9.09 37.03
N HIS A 379 4.83 8.01 36.35
CA HIS A 379 4.43 6.65 36.73
C HIS A 379 5.66 5.73 36.83
N PRO A 380 5.89 5.04 37.96
CA PRO A 380 6.98 4.06 38.06
C PRO A 380 6.86 2.94 37.02
N ILE A 381 7.97 2.56 36.37
CA ILE A 381 7.97 1.53 35.32
C ILE A 381 7.41 0.19 35.83
N GLU A 382 7.68 -0.16 37.09
CA GLU A 382 7.30 -1.46 37.66
C GLU A 382 5.78 -1.64 37.84
N VAL A 383 5.02 -0.56 37.95
CA VAL A 383 3.56 -0.63 38.13
C VAL A 383 2.79 -0.60 36.80
N LEU A 384 3.50 -0.63 35.67
CA LEU A 384 2.94 -0.54 34.32
C LEU A 384 3.00 -1.86 33.57
N GLN A 385 2.10 -2.03 32.61
CA GLN A 385 2.03 -3.15 31.69
C GLN A 385 1.66 -2.69 30.28
N ILE A 386 2.27 -3.32 29.28
CA ILE A 386 1.79 -3.22 27.90
C ILE A 386 0.52 -4.09 27.78
N PRO A 387 -0.64 -3.52 27.45
CA PRO A 387 -1.86 -4.31 27.27
C PRO A 387 -1.79 -5.15 25.99
N ASP A 388 -2.62 -6.19 25.90
CA ASP A 388 -2.77 -6.96 24.66
C ASP A 388 -3.42 -6.13 23.54
N GLY A 389 -3.18 -6.53 22.29
CA GLY A 389 -3.79 -5.94 21.10
C GLY A 389 -3.13 -4.65 20.62
N VAL A 390 -1.92 -4.35 21.11
CA VAL A 390 -1.13 -3.18 20.70
C VAL A 390 -0.29 -3.54 19.48
N ARG A 391 -0.67 -3.02 18.32
CA ARG A 391 0.05 -3.24 17.06
C ARG A 391 1.33 -2.41 17.00
N VAL A 392 2.40 -2.98 16.47
CA VAL A 392 3.64 -2.26 16.15
C VAL A 392 3.47 -1.56 14.81
N SER A 393 3.71 -0.25 14.76
CA SER A 393 3.67 0.50 13.51
C SER A 393 4.86 0.18 12.61
N ASN A 394 4.70 0.33 11.28
CA ASN A 394 5.76 0.03 10.30
C ASN A 394 7.07 0.79 10.60
N GLN A 395 6.98 2.03 11.07
CA GLN A 395 8.12 2.87 11.42
C GLN A 395 8.92 2.39 12.65
N LYS A 396 8.30 1.56 13.50
CA LYS A 396 8.89 1.00 14.72
C LYS A 396 9.37 -0.44 14.57
N MET A 397 9.22 -1.02 13.38
CA MET A 397 9.74 -2.37 13.12
C MET A 397 11.26 -2.32 12.90
N SER A 398 12.00 -3.20 13.58
CA SER A 398 13.41 -3.46 13.26
C SER A 398 13.53 -4.13 11.89
N LYS A 399 14.70 -4.01 11.23
CA LYS A 399 14.96 -4.70 9.94
C LYS A 399 14.73 -6.21 10.07
N GLN A 400 15.20 -6.80 11.17
CA GLN A 400 15.01 -8.23 11.46
C GLN A 400 13.52 -8.60 11.64
N ALA A 401 12.73 -7.78 12.34
CA ALA A 401 11.30 -8.02 12.48
C ALA A 401 10.56 -7.91 11.14
N GLN A 402 10.96 -6.96 10.27
CA GLN A 402 10.42 -6.85 8.91
C GLN A 402 10.76 -8.10 8.08
N GLU A 403 12.00 -8.58 8.11
CA GLU A 403 12.44 -9.79 7.41
C GLU A 403 11.68 -11.04 7.89
N ASN A 404 11.52 -11.21 9.21
CA ASN A 404 10.74 -12.31 9.79
C ASN A 404 9.27 -12.25 9.38
N MET A 405 8.66 -11.05 9.43
CA MET A 405 7.28 -10.86 8.97
C MET A 405 7.12 -11.20 7.49
N ILE A 406 8.05 -10.75 6.62
CA ILE A 406 8.05 -11.08 5.19
C ILE A 406 8.19 -12.59 4.98
N SER A 407 9.15 -13.22 5.66
CA SER A 407 9.41 -14.66 5.56
C SER A 407 8.17 -15.48 5.94
N ARG A 408 7.51 -15.12 7.05
CA ARG A 408 6.30 -15.80 7.54
C ARG A 408 5.07 -15.55 6.67
N SER A 409 4.93 -14.34 6.13
CA SER A 409 3.82 -13.98 5.24
C SER A 409 3.97 -14.55 3.83
N CYS A 410 5.17 -14.99 3.45
CA CYS A 410 5.47 -15.56 2.15
C CYS A 410 4.99 -17.03 2.08
N ARG A 411 3.67 -17.22 1.98
CA ARG A 411 3.02 -18.53 1.99
C ARG A 411 2.84 -19.06 0.57
N ALA A 412 3.33 -20.27 0.30
CA ALA A 412 3.06 -20.97 -0.94
C ALA A 412 1.55 -21.26 -1.09
N PRO A 413 1.02 -21.46 -2.31
CA PRO A 413 -0.43 -21.52 -2.57
C PRO A 413 -1.18 -22.54 -1.70
N GLY A 414 -0.73 -23.79 -1.64
CA GLY A 414 -1.37 -24.79 -0.77
C GLY A 414 -1.30 -24.46 0.72
N ALA A 415 -0.24 -23.76 1.18
CA ALA A 415 -0.12 -23.35 2.58
C ALA A 415 -1.01 -22.13 2.89
N LEU A 416 -1.14 -21.19 1.96
CA LEU A 416 -2.07 -20.07 2.06
C LEU A 416 -3.53 -20.55 2.03
N GLY A 417 -3.85 -21.52 1.16
CA GLY A 417 -5.17 -22.15 1.12
C GLY A 417 -5.55 -22.74 2.47
N LYS A 418 -4.64 -23.49 3.10
CA LYS A 418 -4.84 -23.98 4.49
C LYS A 418 -5.02 -22.85 5.49
N ASP A 419 -4.23 -21.78 5.38
CA ASP A 419 -4.37 -20.63 6.28
C ASP A 419 -5.75 -19.98 6.19
N ILE A 420 -6.30 -19.88 4.97
CA ILE A 420 -7.63 -19.33 4.71
C ILE A 420 -8.72 -20.27 5.26
N GLU A 421 -8.59 -21.57 5.04
CA GLU A 421 -9.50 -22.59 5.57
C GLU A 421 -9.53 -22.60 7.12
N GLU A 422 -8.36 -22.48 7.77
CA GLU A 422 -8.27 -22.30 9.23
C GLU A 422 -8.99 -21.03 9.70
N GLY A 423 -8.83 -19.92 8.97
CA GLY A 423 -9.52 -18.67 9.25
C GLY A 423 -11.04 -18.78 9.12
N LYS A 424 -11.50 -19.46 8.05
CA LYS A 424 -12.91 -19.78 7.83
C LYS A 424 -13.50 -20.61 8.98
N TRP A 425 -12.77 -21.64 9.42
CA TRP A 425 -13.15 -22.46 10.56
C TRP A 425 -13.24 -21.65 11.87
N LYS A 426 -12.27 -20.78 12.17
CA LYS A 426 -12.30 -19.91 13.37
C LYS A 426 -13.49 -18.93 13.32
N ALA A 427 -13.84 -18.42 12.15
CA ALA A 427 -15.03 -17.61 11.92
C ALA A 427 -16.34 -18.43 11.94
N GLN A 428 -16.23 -19.76 11.97
CA GLN A 428 -17.31 -20.75 11.80
C GLN A 428 -18.10 -20.58 10.49
N LEU A 429 -17.58 -19.83 9.54
CA LEU A 429 -18.24 -19.59 8.26
C LEU A 429 -18.26 -20.89 7.44
N GLY A 430 -19.38 -21.19 6.79
CA GLY A 430 -19.56 -22.48 6.07
C GLY A 430 -19.81 -23.68 6.98
N SER A 431 -20.01 -23.46 8.28
CA SER A 431 -20.52 -24.45 9.22
C SER A 431 -21.96 -24.10 9.61
N ALA A 432 -22.81 -25.11 9.81
CA ALA A 432 -24.15 -24.92 10.38
C ALA A 432 -24.14 -24.29 11.79
N HIS A 433 -22.96 -24.22 12.40
CA HIS A 433 -22.74 -23.68 13.74
C HIS A 433 -22.52 -22.16 13.78
N ASN A 434 -22.32 -21.46 12.65
CA ASN A 434 -22.24 -19.99 12.71
C ASN A 434 -23.62 -19.45 13.09
N PRO A 435 -23.78 -18.90 14.31
CA PRO A 435 -25.11 -18.68 14.82
C PRO A 435 -25.76 -17.43 14.19
N TYR A 436 -24.99 -16.57 13.54
CA TYR A 436 -25.51 -15.41 12.81
C TYR A 436 -26.01 -15.80 11.42
N PHE A 437 -25.20 -16.53 10.64
CA PHE A 437 -25.63 -17.02 9.32
C PHE A 437 -26.82 -17.96 9.44
N SER A 438 -26.82 -18.86 10.43
CA SER A 438 -27.94 -19.77 10.68
C SER A 438 -29.23 -19.04 11.05
N CYS A 439 -29.19 -17.92 11.76
CA CYS A 439 -30.40 -17.13 12.05
C CYS A 439 -31.02 -16.53 10.79
N PHE A 440 -30.19 -16.05 9.86
CA PHE A 440 -30.65 -15.49 8.58
C PHE A 440 -30.84 -16.56 7.49
N ASN A 441 -30.75 -17.85 7.82
CA ASN A 441 -30.81 -18.98 6.88
C ASN A 441 -29.82 -18.87 5.70
N ILE A 442 -28.64 -18.30 5.95
CA ILE A 442 -27.58 -18.15 4.95
C ILE A 442 -26.68 -19.38 4.96
N GLY A 443 -26.59 -20.07 3.84
CA GLY A 443 -25.58 -21.11 3.61
C GLY A 443 -24.31 -20.51 3.02
N MET A 444 -23.18 -21.22 3.15
CA MET A 444 -21.93 -20.84 2.48
C MET A 444 -21.19 -22.09 2.00
N ALA A 445 -20.60 -22.00 0.80
CA ALA A 445 -19.82 -23.07 0.21
C ALA A 445 -18.61 -23.47 1.08
N THR A 446 -18.29 -24.76 1.09
CA THR A 446 -17.19 -25.33 1.88
C THR A 446 -15.84 -25.31 1.16
N LYS A 447 -15.81 -25.08 -0.16
CA LYS A 447 -14.59 -24.99 -0.96
C LYS A 447 -14.52 -23.65 -1.67
N PHE A 448 -13.30 -23.27 -2.07
CA PHE A 448 -13.09 -22.16 -2.98
C PHE A 448 -13.90 -22.33 -4.27
N SER A 449 -14.36 -21.21 -4.80
CA SER A 449 -15.14 -21.19 -6.04
C SER A 449 -14.24 -21.50 -7.22
N SER A 450 -14.67 -22.48 -8.03
CA SER A 450 -14.04 -22.79 -9.31
C SER A 450 -14.57 -21.84 -10.36
N ILE A 451 -13.67 -21.17 -11.08
CA ILE A 451 -13.99 -20.11 -12.03
C ILE A 451 -13.31 -20.42 -13.36
N ASP A 452 -14.05 -20.24 -14.45
CA ASP A 452 -13.53 -20.31 -15.81
C ASP A 452 -12.45 -19.24 -16.03
N ALA A 453 -11.33 -19.67 -16.58
CA ALA A 453 -10.17 -18.83 -16.80
C ALA A 453 -9.60 -19.01 -18.20
N LYS A 454 -8.76 -18.07 -18.61
CA LYS A 454 -8.01 -18.13 -19.86
C LYS A 454 -6.52 -17.93 -19.56
N ILE A 455 -5.68 -18.81 -20.06
CA ILE A 455 -4.23 -18.60 -20.08
C ILE A 455 -3.88 -17.97 -21.43
N LEU A 456 -3.53 -16.69 -21.42
CA LEU A 456 -3.18 -15.94 -22.62
C LEU A 456 -1.95 -16.54 -23.32
N HIS A 457 -1.92 -16.40 -24.65
CA HIS A 457 -0.71 -16.70 -25.42
C HIS A 457 0.44 -15.78 -25.00
N LYS A 458 1.64 -16.36 -24.91
CA LYS A 458 2.85 -15.61 -24.59
C LYS A 458 3.27 -14.76 -25.81
N PRO A 459 3.78 -13.55 -25.62
CA PRO A 459 4.26 -12.75 -26.74
C PRO A 459 5.53 -13.35 -27.33
N ASN A 460 5.81 -13.04 -28.59
CA ASN A 460 7.16 -13.23 -29.13
C ASN A 460 8.05 -12.09 -28.67
N ILE A 461 9.21 -12.42 -28.10
CA ILE A 461 10.21 -11.44 -27.66
C ILE A 461 11.45 -11.60 -28.53
N SER A 462 11.89 -10.52 -29.19
CA SER A 462 13.03 -10.57 -30.11
C SER A 462 14.06 -9.49 -29.79
N GLY A 463 15.33 -9.87 -29.95
CA GLY A 463 16.49 -8.99 -29.89
C GLY A 463 16.86 -8.44 -31.26
N LEU A 464 18.16 -8.29 -31.52
CA LEU A 464 18.67 -7.87 -32.83
C LEU A 464 18.22 -8.84 -33.94
N GLY A 465 17.83 -8.29 -35.09
CA GLY A 465 17.42 -9.09 -36.26
C GLY A 465 16.04 -9.72 -36.16
N GLY A 466 15.26 -9.44 -35.11
CA GLY A 466 13.84 -9.83 -35.02
C GLY A 466 13.56 -11.32 -34.79
N LYS A 467 14.60 -12.14 -34.55
CA LYS A 467 14.42 -13.57 -34.24
C LYS A 467 13.81 -13.74 -32.84
N PRO A 468 12.67 -14.45 -32.69
CA PRO A 468 12.07 -14.70 -31.39
C PRO A 468 12.97 -15.55 -30.48
N VAL A 469 13.02 -15.20 -29.21
CA VAL A 469 13.66 -15.95 -28.13
C VAL A 469 12.65 -16.90 -27.51
N MET A 470 13.09 -18.10 -27.16
CA MET A 470 12.26 -19.08 -26.48
C MET A 470 11.78 -18.58 -25.12
N ILE A 471 10.48 -18.72 -24.88
CA ILE A 471 9.82 -18.51 -23.59
C ILE A 471 9.24 -19.85 -23.14
N ASP A 472 9.62 -20.30 -21.95
CA ASP A 472 9.13 -21.58 -21.42
C ASP A 472 7.69 -21.51 -20.90
N ASP A 473 7.15 -22.63 -20.45
CA ASP A 473 5.78 -22.72 -19.93
C ASP A 473 5.52 -21.82 -18.71
N ARG A 474 6.56 -21.57 -17.92
CA ARG A 474 6.53 -20.69 -16.75
C ARG A 474 6.70 -19.21 -17.12
N GLY A 475 6.90 -18.89 -18.38
CA GLY A 475 7.12 -17.53 -18.87
C GLY A 475 8.57 -17.05 -18.78
N MET A 476 9.54 -17.92 -18.49
CA MET A 476 10.94 -17.53 -18.41
C MET A 476 11.55 -17.36 -19.80
N ILE A 477 12.26 -16.25 -20.02
CA ILE A 477 12.84 -15.88 -21.31
C ILE A 477 14.28 -16.37 -21.41
N SER A 478 14.64 -17.08 -22.48
CA SER A 478 15.96 -17.70 -22.62
C SER A 478 17.06 -16.77 -23.15
N TYR A 479 17.24 -15.57 -22.59
CA TYR A 479 18.27 -14.61 -23.04
C TYR A 479 19.71 -15.15 -22.98
N LEU A 480 19.98 -16.13 -22.12
CA LEU A 480 21.33 -16.62 -21.83
C LEU A 480 21.74 -17.87 -22.63
N LYS A 481 20.86 -18.46 -23.44
CA LYS A 481 21.12 -19.72 -24.16
C LYS A 481 21.93 -19.57 -25.46
N GLY A 482 22.63 -18.43 -25.64
CA GLY A 482 23.50 -18.14 -26.78
C GLY A 482 22.78 -17.51 -27.98
N GLY A 483 23.47 -16.65 -28.72
CA GLY A 483 22.98 -16.02 -29.96
C GLY A 483 22.03 -14.83 -29.80
N PHE A 484 21.53 -14.56 -28.60
CA PHE A 484 20.73 -13.36 -28.32
C PHE A 484 21.60 -12.11 -28.19
N GLN A 485 21.26 -11.06 -28.94
CA GLN A 485 21.82 -9.71 -28.80
C GLN A 485 20.70 -8.72 -28.54
N PHE A 486 21.00 -7.62 -27.85
CA PHE A 486 20.01 -6.58 -27.59
C PHE A 486 19.41 -6.03 -28.88
N ALA A 487 18.09 -5.78 -28.89
CA ALA A 487 17.39 -5.21 -30.04
C ALA A 487 18.02 -3.88 -30.52
N ASP A 488 18.50 -3.09 -29.57
CA ASP A 488 19.37 -1.94 -29.80
C ASP A 488 20.43 -1.93 -28.67
N ALA A 489 21.63 -2.39 -28.98
CA ALA A 489 22.73 -2.35 -28.03
C ALA A 489 23.29 -0.92 -27.96
N ALA A 490 23.34 -0.36 -26.76
CA ALA A 490 23.92 0.95 -26.53
C ALA A 490 25.40 0.94 -26.91
N LYS A 491 25.82 2.03 -27.56
CA LYS A 491 27.19 2.25 -28.02
C LYS A 491 27.75 3.48 -27.30
N PRO A 492 28.30 3.32 -26.09
CA PRO A 492 29.05 4.37 -25.41
C PRO A 492 30.11 4.96 -26.35
N ASP A 493 30.05 6.26 -26.62
CA ASP A 493 31.05 6.99 -27.41
C ASP A 493 32.30 7.28 -26.57
N LYS A 494 32.13 7.38 -25.24
CA LYS A 494 33.17 7.61 -24.25
C LYS A 494 33.32 6.42 -23.30
N PRO A 495 34.48 6.25 -22.63
CA PRO A 495 34.66 5.17 -21.67
C PRO A 495 33.69 5.26 -20.49
N VAL A 496 33.44 4.11 -19.86
CA VAL A 496 32.80 3.98 -18.55
C VAL A 496 33.86 4.14 -17.47
N MET A 497 33.55 4.90 -16.42
CA MET A 497 34.48 5.10 -15.31
C MET A 497 34.02 4.30 -14.10
N LEU A 498 34.80 3.27 -13.73
CA LEU A 498 34.52 2.45 -12.55
C LEU A 498 35.22 3.03 -11.31
N LEU A 499 34.45 3.28 -10.26
CA LEU A 499 34.89 3.83 -8.98
C LEU A 499 34.49 2.89 -7.84
N THR A 500 35.38 2.71 -6.87
CA THR A 500 35.09 1.92 -5.66
C THR A 500 34.87 2.88 -4.49
N LEU A 501 33.75 2.75 -3.78
CA LEU A 501 33.47 3.57 -2.60
C LEU A 501 33.85 2.80 -1.35
N SER A 502 34.51 3.48 -0.41
CA SER A 502 34.94 2.91 0.86
C SER A 502 35.77 1.62 0.70
N ASN A 503 36.60 1.52 -0.35
CA ASN A 503 37.39 0.32 -0.67
C ASN A 503 36.53 -0.96 -0.65
N ALA A 504 35.37 -0.91 -1.32
CA ALA A 504 34.43 -2.03 -1.35
C ALA A 504 34.98 -3.30 -2.03
N VAL A 505 35.92 -3.12 -2.96
CA VAL A 505 36.63 -4.19 -3.69
C VAL A 505 38.09 -3.78 -3.87
N ARG A 506 38.98 -4.76 -4.07
CA ARG A 506 40.40 -4.52 -4.36
C ARG A 506 40.60 -4.12 -5.82
N ARG A 507 41.73 -3.48 -6.13
CA ARG A 507 42.08 -3.06 -7.49
C ARG A 507 42.07 -4.23 -8.50
N GLU A 508 42.62 -5.38 -8.13
CA GLU A 508 42.62 -6.58 -8.97
C GLU A 508 41.20 -7.07 -9.28
N GLU A 509 40.32 -7.07 -8.28
CA GLU A 509 38.91 -7.43 -8.42
C GLU A 509 38.17 -6.43 -9.33
N ALA A 510 38.48 -5.14 -9.22
CA ALA A 510 37.94 -4.10 -10.09
C ALA A 510 38.34 -4.32 -11.55
N GLU A 511 39.60 -4.66 -11.84
CA GLU A 511 40.05 -5.01 -13.19
C GLU A 511 39.37 -6.27 -13.74
N GLN A 512 39.19 -7.30 -12.89
CA GLN A 512 38.44 -8.50 -13.25
C GLN A 512 36.98 -8.20 -13.60
N ILE A 513 36.34 -7.29 -12.85
CA ILE A 513 34.98 -6.82 -13.12
C ILE A 513 34.93 -6.09 -14.47
N LYS A 514 35.86 -5.17 -14.74
CA LYS A 514 35.95 -4.45 -16.03
C LYS A 514 36.07 -5.44 -17.20
N GLY A 515 37.01 -6.38 -17.11
CA GLY A 515 37.23 -7.39 -18.15
C GLY A 515 36.00 -8.26 -18.40
N THR A 516 35.32 -8.68 -17.33
CA THR A 516 34.10 -9.49 -17.45
C THR A 516 32.94 -8.72 -18.06
N LEU A 517 32.71 -7.47 -17.64
CA LEU A 517 31.65 -6.62 -18.18
C LEU A 517 31.89 -6.30 -19.66
N ALA A 518 33.13 -5.99 -20.06
CA ALA A 518 33.48 -5.73 -21.45
C ALA A 518 33.27 -6.97 -22.33
N ARG A 519 33.77 -8.13 -21.90
CA ARG A 519 33.64 -9.39 -22.63
C ARG A 519 32.19 -9.83 -22.80
N VAL A 520 31.43 -9.89 -21.71
CA VAL A 520 30.02 -10.33 -21.75
C VAL A 520 29.14 -9.25 -22.39
N GLY A 521 29.44 -7.97 -22.21
CA GLY A 521 28.79 -6.89 -22.94
C GLY A 521 28.88 -7.08 -24.45
N GLY A 522 30.06 -7.46 -24.95
CA GLY A 522 30.28 -7.77 -26.36
C GLY A 522 29.42 -8.92 -26.88
N GLU A 523 29.17 -9.97 -26.08
CA GLU A 523 28.25 -11.07 -26.43
C GLU A 523 26.83 -10.56 -26.73
N PHE A 524 26.38 -9.50 -26.06
CA PHE A 524 25.07 -8.87 -26.23
C PHE A 524 25.07 -7.66 -27.19
N GLY A 525 26.20 -7.39 -27.85
CA GLY A 525 26.36 -6.30 -28.83
C GLY A 525 26.80 -4.95 -28.25
N MET A 526 27.11 -4.88 -26.94
CA MET A 526 27.61 -3.65 -26.31
C MET A 526 29.14 -3.59 -26.35
N LYS A 527 29.70 -2.53 -26.96
CA LYS A 527 31.13 -2.24 -26.89
C LYS A 527 31.40 -1.33 -25.69
N ILE A 528 31.92 -1.91 -24.61
CA ILE A 528 32.23 -1.18 -23.37
C ILE A 528 33.73 -1.01 -23.24
N THR A 529 34.20 0.22 -23.15
CA THR A 529 35.57 0.58 -22.78
C THR A 529 35.58 1.18 -21.38
N PHE A 530 36.66 0.97 -20.63
CA PHE A 530 36.80 1.53 -19.28
C PHE A 530 37.94 2.55 -19.24
N ALA A 531 37.75 3.63 -18.47
CA ALA A 531 38.81 4.60 -18.21
C ALA A 531 39.84 4.01 -17.24
N ASN A 532 41.12 4.24 -17.52
CA ASN A 532 42.22 3.91 -16.63
C ASN A 532 42.43 5.08 -15.67
N ILE A 533 42.02 4.91 -14.41
CA ILE A 533 42.24 5.91 -13.37
C ILE A 533 43.09 5.27 -12.29
N ARG A 534 44.11 6.01 -11.81
CA ARG A 534 44.81 5.68 -10.58
C ARG A 534 43.77 5.81 -9.48
N ASP A 535 43.34 4.67 -8.96
CA ASP A 535 42.36 4.50 -7.89
C ASP A 535 42.58 5.61 -6.87
N PRO A 536 41.74 6.65 -6.86
CA PRO A 536 41.99 7.71 -5.94
C PRO A 536 41.56 7.14 -4.59
N GLU A 537 42.41 7.24 -3.57
CA GLU A 537 41.99 7.15 -2.18
C GLU A 537 40.93 8.24 -1.83
N LEU A 538 40.53 9.05 -2.82
CA LEU A 538 39.41 9.98 -2.78
C LEU A 538 38.14 9.20 -2.42
N LEU A 539 37.78 9.38 -1.15
CA LEU A 539 36.43 9.63 -0.66
C LEU A 539 35.96 8.50 0.25
N GLY A 540 36.34 8.63 1.52
CA GLY A 540 35.68 8.00 2.66
C GLY A 540 34.22 8.46 2.85
N GLY A 541 33.42 8.45 1.79
CA GLY A 541 32.00 8.81 1.82
C GLY A 541 31.70 10.31 1.83
N GLN A 542 32.63 11.18 1.44
CA GLN A 542 32.38 12.63 1.40
C GLN A 542 31.74 13.07 0.07
N ILE A 543 30.68 13.88 0.14
CA ILE A 543 29.88 14.28 -1.03
C ILE A 543 30.58 15.28 -1.95
N GLU A 544 31.25 16.29 -1.39
CA GLU A 544 31.78 17.40 -2.18
C GLU A 544 32.96 17.03 -3.08
N PRO A 545 33.99 16.29 -2.60
CA PRO A 545 35.06 15.92 -3.51
C PRO A 545 34.59 14.90 -4.56
N LEU A 546 33.51 14.14 -4.29
CA LEU A 546 32.87 13.29 -5.29
C LEU A 546 32.13 14.12 -6.34
N ARG A 547 31.41 15.16 -5.91
CA ARG A 547 30.73 16.13 -6.78
C ARG A 547 31.73 16.79 -7.72
N GLU A 548 32.83 17.34 -7.18
CA GLU A 548 33.90 17.97 -7.95
C GLU A 548 34.50 16.99 -8.96
N PHE A 549 34.85 15.78 -8.52
CA PHE A 549 35.40 14.75 -9.38
C PHE A 549 34.46 14.40 -10.54
N MET A 550 33.17 14.19 -10.26
CA MET A 550 32.18 13.89 -11.28
C MET A 550 31.98 15.06 -12.24
N MET A 551 31.97 16.30 -11.75
CA MET A 551 31.85 17.50 -12.57
C MET A 551 33.04 17.68 -13.53
N CYS A 552 34.27 17.48 -13.05
CA CYS A 552 35.48 17.55 -13.86
C CYS A 552 35.52 16.49 -14.97
N ASN A 553 34.91 15.32 -14.73
CA ASN A 553 34.97 14.19 -15.65
C ASN A 553 33.71 13.99 -16.51
N LYS A 554 32.63 14.75 -16.27
CA LYS A 554 31.33 14.52 -16.92
C LYS A 554 31.36 14.50 -18.45
N ASN A 555 32.28 15.27 -19.04
CA ASN A 555 32.42 15.37 -20.50
C ASN A 555 33.32 14.27 -21.09
N ASN A 556 34.01 13.48 -20.27
CA ASN A 556 34.98 12.47 -20.69
C ASN A 556 34.46 11.03 -20.55
N VAL A 557 33.24 10.85 -20.04
CA VAL A 557 32.66 9.52 -19.76
C VAL A 557 31.24 9.41 -20.29
N SER A 558 30.83 8.17 -20.61
CA SER A 558 29.43 7.87 -20.91
C SER A 558 28.62 7.55 -19.65
N MET A 559 29.28 7.07 -18.60
CA MET A 559 28.67 6.60 -17.35
C MET A 559 29.69 6.53 -16.23
N PHE A 560 29.25 6.81 -15.00
CA PHE A 560 29.97 6.45 -13.78
C PHE A 560 29.41 5.12 -13.21
N PHE A 561 30.30 4.18 -12.91
CA PHE A 561 29.97 2.86 -12.37
C PHE A 561 30.57 2.72 -10.97
N PHE A 562 29.75 2.62 -9.94
CA PHE A 562 30.20 2.55 -8.56
C PHE A 562 30.04 1.16 -7.96
N VAL A 563 31.01 0.79 -7.12
CA VAL A 563 30.95 -0.40 -6.27
C VAL A 563 30.90 0.03 -4.81
N THR A 564 29.85 -0.38 -4.09
CA THR A 564 29.66 -0.12 -2.65
C THR A 564 29.81 -1.40 -1.84
N ARG A 565 30.06 -1.30 -0.52
CA ARG A 565 30.13 -2.49 0.34
C ARG A 565 28.76 -3.16 0.46
N GLU A 566 27.73 -2.40 0.82
CA GLU A 566 26.37 -2.89 1.05
C GLU A 566 25.36 -2.40 0.00
N LYS A 567 24.21 -3.08 -0.09
CA LYS A 567 23.14 -2.76 -1.06
C LYS A 567 22.43 -1.43 -0.74
N MET A 568 22.33 -1.07 0.54
CA MET A 568 21.69 0.16 1.01
C MET A 568 22.70 0.99 1.81
N ASP A 569 23.89 1.15 1.23
CA ASP A 569 24.94 2.02 1.73
C ASP A 569 24.46 3.48 1.76
N GLU A 570 24.89 4.28 2.73
CA GLU A 570 24.52 5.71 2.82
C GLU A 570 24.89 6.46 1.54
N SER A 571 25.96 6.03 0.86
CA SER A 571 26.38 6.59 -0.43
C SER A 571 25.42 6.38 -1.58
N HIS A 572 24.45 5.45 -1.49
CA HIS A 572 23.53 5.18 -2.59
C HIS A 572 22.70 6.43 -2.95
N TYR A 573 22.09 7.08 -1.97
CA TYR A 573 21.25 8.27 -2.20
C TYR A 573 22.09 9.47 -2.63
N MET A 574 23.29 9.61 -2.05
CA MET A 574 24.26 10.63 -2.39
C MET A 574 24.67 10.59 -3.87
N VAL A 575 25.18 9.45 -4.36
CA VAL A 575 25.57 9.27 -5.77
C VAL A 575 24.40 9.57 -6.71
N LYS A 576 23.20 9.18 -6.26
CA LYS A 576 21.97 9.38 -6.98
C LYS A 576 21.52 10.85 -7.04
N LYS A 577 21.84 11.67 -6.04
CA LYS A 577 21.68 13.13 -6.09
C LYS A 577 22.67 13.73 -7.09
N LEU A 578 23.94 13.34 -7.00
CA LEU A 578 25.00 13.80 -7.91
C LEU A 578 24.72 13.43 -9.37
N GLU A 579 24.13 12.26 -9.66
CA GLU A 579 23.69 11.85 -11.01
C GLU A 579 22.81 12.92 -11.68
N GLN A 580 21.86 13.49 -10.92
CA GLN A 580 20.96 14.52 -11.44
C GLN A 580 21.66 15.87 -11.63
N GLU A 581 22.49 16.26 -10.67
CA GLU A 581 23.21 17.53 -10.71
C GLU A 581 24.25 17.55 -11.84
N VAL A 582 25.05 16.49 -11.96
CA VAL A 582 26.11 16.33 -12.96
C VAL A 582 25.52 16.06 -14.34
N GLY A 583 24.39 15.35 -14.42
CA GLY A 583 23.72 15.03 -15.68
C GLY A 583 24.34 13.86 -16.45
N VAL A 584 25.04 12.95 -15.76
CA VAL A 584 25.63 11.73 -16.34
C VAL A 584 25.06 10.52 -15.62
N VAL A 585 24.59 9.53 -16.36
CA VAL A 585 23.96 8.31 -15.80
C VAL A 585 24.95 7.52 -14.94
N THR A 586 24.43 6.90 -13.87
CA THR A 586 25.24 6.10 -12.95
C THR A 586 24.69 4.68 -12.78
N GLN A 587 25.60 3.72 -12.60
CA GLN A 587 25.28 2.34 -12.22
C GLN A 587 25.96 2.01 -10.91
N LEU A 588 25.20 1.53 -9.91
CA LEU A 588 25.74 1.11 -8.61
C LEU A 588 25.54 -0.40 -8.45
N ILE A 589 26.54 -1.10 -7.91
CA ILE A 589 26.43 -2.49 -7.46
C ILE A 589 27.05 -2.64 -6.06
N CYS A 590 26.51 -3.55 -5.24
CA CYS A 590 27.12 -3.88 -3.95
C CYS A 590 28.20 -4.94 -4.08
N GLY A 591 29.05 -5.09 -3.05
CA GLY A 591 30.18 -6.03 -3.03
C GLY A 591 29.79 -7.47 -3.37
N LYS A 592 28.64 -7.95 -2.87
CA LYS A 592 28.10 -9.28 -3.22
C LYS A 592 27.83 -9.44 -4.72
N THR A 593 27.29 -8.39 -5.36
CA THR A 593 27.02 -8.39 -6.81
C THR A 593 28.33 -8.28 -7.57
N ALA A 594 29.26 -7.42 -7.13
CA ALA A 594 30.59 -7.25 -7.71
C ALA A 594 31.38 -8.56 -7.72
N GLN A 595 31.39 -9.30 -6.61
CA GLN A 595 31.99 -10.63 -6.52
C GLN A 595 31.37 -11.60 -7.53
N GLY A 596 30.04 -11.54 -7.69
CA GLY A 596 29.34 -12.36 -8.68
C GLY A 596 29.69 -12.02 -10.12
N VAL A 597 29.92 -10.74 -10.41
CA VAL A 597 30.41 -10.28 -11.71
C VAL A 597 31.85 -10.74 -11.93
N GLY A 598 32.74 -10.55 -10.96
CA GLY A 598 34.14 -10.99 -11.05
C GLY A 598 34.26 -12.51 -11.31
N LYS A 599 33.42 -13.32 -10.65
CA LYS A 599 33.32 -14.77 -10.87
C LYS A 599 32.65 -15.17 -12.20
N GLY A 600 32.18 -14.22 -13.00
CA GLY A 600 31.54 -14.50 -14.29
C GLY A 600 30.16 -15.18 -14.17
N MET A 601 29.42 -15.01 -13.07
CA MET A 601 28.09 -15.60 -12.91
C MET A 601 27.13 -15.01 -13.96
N ARG A 602 26.85 -15.74 -15.05
CA ARG A 602 26.17 -15.22 -16.26
C ARG A 602 24.91 -14.42 -15.97
N THR A 603 24.00 -14.91 -15.12
CA THR A 603 22.76 -14.20 -14.77
C THR A 603 23.03 -12.86 -14.07
N THR A 604 23.99 -12.83 -13.14
CA THR A 604 24.37 -11.60 -12.43
C THR A 604 25.00 -10.59 -13.38
N VAL A 605 25.92 -11.04 -14.24
CA VAL A 605 26.57 -10.19 -15.24
C VAL A 605 25.55 -9.63 -16.22
N TYR A 606 24.67 -10.48 -16.77
CA TYR A 606 23.60 -10.07 -17.67
C TYR A 606 22.70 -8.99 -17.05
N ASN A 607 22.24 -9.18 -15.81
CA ASN A 607 21.38 -8.20 -15.14
C ASN A 607 22.05 -6.82 -15.03
N VAL A 608 23.37 -6.78 -14.81
CA VAL A 608 24.14 -5.53 -14.77
C VAL A 608 24.26 -4.93 -16.17
N ILE A 609 24.62 -5.72 -17.18
CA ILE A 609 24.77 -5.27 -18.57
C ILE A 609 23.43 -4.78 -19.15
N ALA A 610 22.33 -5.48 -18.91
CA ALA A 610 21.00 -5.07 -19.36
C ALA A 610 20.57 -3.72 -18.76
N LYS A 611 20.89 -3.46 -17.49
CA LYS A 611 20.67 -2.15 -16.86
C LYS A 611 21.56 -1.06 -17.45
N MET A 612 22.83 -1.36 -17.69
CA MET A 612 23.75 -0.43 -18.36
C MET A 612 23.21 -0.07 -19.74
N ASN A 613 22.77 -1.07 -20.53
CA ASN A 613 22.17 -0.88 -21.84
C ASN A 613 21.01 0.11 -21.78
N GLN A 614 20.02 -0.14 -20.91
CA GLN A 614 18.83 0.72 -20.76
C GLN A 614 19.18 2.15 -20.33
N LYS A 615 20.12 2.33 -19.40
CA LYS A 615 20.58 3.65 -18.93
C LYS A 615 21.31 4.43 -20.00
N LEU A 616 22.05 3.74 -20.86
CA LEU A 616 22.75 4.34 -22.00
C LEU A 616 21.84 4.50 -23.22
N GLY A 617 20.54 4.22 -23.08
CA GLY A 617 19.54 4.41 -24.13
C GLY A 617 19.35 3.21 -25.07
N GLY A 618 19.96 2.07 -24.83
CA GLY A 618 19.69 0.85 -25.59
C GLY A 618 18.31 0.25 -25.32
N VAL A 619 17.92 -0.71 -26.16
CA VAL A 619 16.70 -1.52 -26.07
C VAL A 619 17.09 -2.98 -25.94
N VAL A 620 16.67 -3.64 -24.86
CA VAL A 620 16.97 -5.06 -24.66
C VAL A 620 16.23 -5.92 -25.68
N ALA A 621 14.90 -5.78 -25.77
CA ALA A 621 14.07 -6.57 -26.66
C ALA A 621 12.77 -5.84 -27.00
N ASN A 622 12.13 -6.26 -28.09
CA ASN A 622 10.81 -5.78 -28.52
C ASN A 622 9.80 -6.94 -28.55
N PRO A 623 8.52 -6.67 -28.26
CA PRO A 623 7.45 -7.66 -28.40
C PRO A 623 6.95 -7.72 -29.85
N SER A 624 6.37 -8.86 -30.20
CA SER A 624 5.54 -9.03 -31.39
C SER A 624 4.36 -9.94 -31.09
N VAL A 625 3.37 -9.92 -31.98
CA VAL A 625 2.10 -10.64 -31.81
C VAL A 625 2.37 -12.15 -31.71
N PRO A 626 1.71 -12.88 -30.79
CA PRO A 626 1.89 -14.32 -30.65
C PRO A 626 1.62 -15.08 -31.96
N PRO A 627 2.49 -16.02 -32.38
CA PRO A 627 2.27 -16.83 -33.58
C PRO A 627 1.09 -17.80 -33.42
N GLU A 628 0.73 -18.17 -32.19
CA GLU A 628 -0.47 -18.93 -31.86
C GLU A 628 -1.72 -18.25 -32.41
N LEU A 629 -1.80 -16.92 -32.28
CA LEU A 629 -2.93 -16.15 -32.77
C LEU A 629 -3.03 -16.25 -34.30
N LYS A 630 -1.90 -16.26 -35.02
CA LYS A 630 -1.89 -16.45 -36.48
C LYS A 630 -2.50 -17.78 -36.90
N ARG A 631 -2.24 -18.85 -36.13
CA ARG A 631 -2.78 -20.19 -36.42
C ARG A 631 -4.27 -20.30 -36.08
N GLN A 632 -4.71 -19.63 -35.01
CA GLN A 632 -6.08 -19.74 -34.49
C GLN A 632 -7.05 -18.76 -35.14
N ASN A 633 -6.59 -17.55 -35.47
CA ASN A 633 -7.38 -16.48 -36.05
C ASN A 633 -6.49 -15.53 -36.88
N PRO A 634 -6.24 -15.86 -38.17
CA PRO A 634 -5.40 -15.08 -39.07
C PRO A 634 -5.82 -13.61 -39.16
N ASP A 635 -7.11 -13.31 -39.26
CA ASP A 635 -7.62 -11.95 -39.36
C ASP A 635 -7.32 -11.14 -38.10
N ALA A 636 -7.52 -11.74 -36.92
CA ALA A 636 -7.16 -11.11 -35.65
C ALA A 636 -5.66 -10.88 -35.54
N TYR A 637 -4.84 -11.82 -36.03
CA TYR A 637 -3.39 -11.65 -36.09
C TYR A 637 -2.98 -10.51 -37.01
N GLU A 638 -3.56 -10.39 -38.20
CA GLU A 638 -3.26 -9.31 -39.15
C GLU A 638 -3.63 -7.93 -38.58
N ARG A 639 -4.81 -7.82 -37.96
CA ARG A 639 -5.20 -6.61 -37.22
C ARG A 639 -4.19 -6.27 -36.13
N ALA A 640 -3.85 -7.26 -35.30
CA ALA A 640 -2.92 -7.10 -34.20
C ALA A 640 -1.51 -6.71 -34.67
N ALA A 641 -0.99 -7.35 -35.72
CA ALA A 641 0.35 -7.12 -36.24
C ALA A 641 0.49 -5.70 -36.80
N ARG A 642 -0.61 -5.15 -37.31
CA ARG A 642 -0.69 -3.77 -37.82
C ARG A 642 -0.72 -2.72 -36.72
N ASP A 643 -1.44 -2.93 -35.61
CA ASP A 643 -1.76 -1.82 -34.68
C ASP A 643 -1.54 -2.06 -33.17
N TRP A 644 -1.09 -3.25 -32.74
CA TRP A 644 -0.79 -3.49 -31.32
C TRP A 644 0.40 -2.66 -30.87
N TYR A 645 1.50 -2.71 -31.62
CA TYR A 645 2.76 -2.09 -31.23
C TYR A 645 3.22 -0.99 -32.19
N GLN A 646 2.69 -0.95 -33.42
CA GLN A 646 3.09 0.05 -34.39
C GLN A 646 2.36 1.36 -34.11
N ASN A 647 3.12 2.46 -34.03
CA ASN A 647 2.60 3.82 -33.81
C ASN A 647 1.61 3.94 -32.64
N ARG A 648 1.76 3.09 -31.61
CA ARG A 648 1.00 3.14 -30.37
C ARG A 648 1.95 3.51 -29.23
N MET A 649 1.58 4.52 -28.46
CA MET A 649 2.31 4.94 -27.28
C MET A 649 1.65 4.33 -26.04
N PHE A 650 2.42 3.59 -25.26
CA PHE A 650 2.00 3.07 -23.97
C PHE A 650 2.49 4.01 -22.88
N VAL A 651 1.60 4.44 -21.99
CA VAL A 651 1.91 5.39 -20.92
C VAL A 651 1.52 4.77 -19.59
N GLY A 652 2.32 4.97 -18.55
CA GLY A 652 2.03 4.52 -17.19
C GLY A 652 2.11 5.67 -16.19
N PHE A 653 1.10 5.82 -15.33
CA PHE A 653 1.06 6.78 -14.24
C PHE A 653 1.04 6.08 -12.87
N THR A 654 1.91 6.54 -11.96
CA THR A 654 1.97 6.05 -10.57
C THR A 654 2.17 7.22 -9.60
N LEU A 655 1.53 7.16 -8.45
CA LEU A 655 1.75 8.08 -7.34
C LEU A 655 2.66 7.47 -6.27
N SER A 656 3.58 8.27 -5.75
CA SER A 656 4.40 7.98 -4.57
C SER A 656 4.08 9.01 -3.49
N HIS A 657 3.34 8.57 -2.47
CA HIS A 657 2.99 9.41 -1.32
C HIS A 657 4.06 9.35 -0.24
N ALA A 658 4.04 10.34 0.66
CA ALA A 658 4.76 10.29 1.92
C ALA A 658 4.45 8.99 2.68
N GLY A 659 5.42 8.54 3.49
CA GLY A 659 5.21 7.38 4.36
C GLY A 659 3.97 7.55 5.25
N ALA A 660 3.42 6.43 5.73
CA ALA A 660 2.37 6.50 6.74
C ALA A 660 2.90 7.24 7.96
N GLN A 661 2.30 8.37 8.31
CA GLN A 661 2.61 9.10 9.54
C GLN A 661 2.27 8.24 10.74
N SER A 662 3.13 8.31 11.76
CA SER A 662 2.85 7.71 13.05
C SER A 662 1.66 8.42 13.70
N PHE A 663 1.03 7.75 14.65
CA PHE A 663 -0.05 8.37 15.43
C PHE A 663 0.47 9.55 16.27
N ALA A 664 1.75 9.50 16.69
CA ALA A 664 2.43 10.59 17.37
C ALA A 664 2.46 11.86 16.51
N ASP A 665 2.94 11.70 15.28
CA ASP A 665 3.18 12.77 14.32
C ASP A 665 1.85 13.48 14.05
N ARG A 666 0.75 12.71 13.89
CA ARG A 666 -0.59 13.26 13.69
C ARG A 666 -1.15 14.00 14.89
N LEU A 667 -0.91 13.53 16.11
CA LEU A 667 -1.40 14.15 17.34
C LEU A 667 -0.66 15.43 17.69
N VAL A 668 0.63 15.51 17.38
CA VAL A 668 1.45 16.71 17.57
C VAL A 668 1.19 17.73 16.43
N GLY A 669 0.34 17.38 15.46
CA GLY A 669 0.10 18.22 14.29
C GLY A 669 1.34 18.34 13.40
N GLU A 670 2.27 17.38 13.49
CA GLU A 670 3.44 17.36 12.62
C GLU A 670 2.94 17.15 11.19
N GLU A 671 3.06 18.19 10.39
CA GLU A 671 2.63 18.13 9.01
C GLU A 671 3.45 17.10 8.24
N VAL A 672 2.79 16.37 7.35
CA VAL A 672 3.50 15.64 6.30
C VAL A 672 4.32 16.67 5.56
N ARG A 673 5.64 16.58 5.56
CA ARG A 673 6.47 17.56 4.85
C ARG A 673 6.61 17.17 3.40
N GLU A 674 6.60 15.87 3.11
CA GLU A 674 6.84 15.37 1.76
C GLU A 674 5.63 15.58 0.84
N PRO A 675 5.82 16.14 -0.36
CA PRO A 675 4.79 16.24 -1.38
C PRO A 675 4.34 14.83 -1.84
N THR A 676 3.29 14.77 -2.67
CA THR A 676 3.07 13.56 -3.48
C THR A 676 3.92 13.68 -4.73
N CYS A 677 4.65 12.63 -5.11
CA CYS A 677 5.35 12.58 -6.40
C CYS A 677 4.55 11.77 -7.42
N VAL A 678 4.37 12.33 -8.61
CA VAL A 678 3.80 11.64 -9.77
C VAL A 678 4.96 11.13 -10.63
N GLY A 679 4.88 9.86 -11.02
CA GLY A 679 5.74 9.30 -12.06
C GLY A 679 4.91 9.02 -13.31
N MET A 680 5.45 9.37 -14.46
CA MET A 680 4.91 9.08 -15.78
C MET A 680 6.00 8.42 -16.63
N ALA A 681 5.82 7.19 -17.06
CA ALA A 681 6.72 6.55 -18.01
C ALA A 681 6.00 6.19 -19.31
N PHE A 682 6.70 6.23 -20.42
CA PHE A 682 6.10 6.00 -21.73
C PHE A 682 7.05 5.37 -22.74
N THR A 683 6.49 4.63 -23.68
CA THR A 683 7.23 4.06 -24.81
C THR A 683 7.42 5.09 -25.91
N LEU A 684 8.52 4.96 -26.64
CA LEU A 684 8.77 5.70 -27.88
C LEU A 684 8.32 4.85 -29.07
N ARG A 685 8.80 5.17 -30.29
CA ARG A 685 8.42 4.43 -31.51
C ARG A 685 8.62 2.92 -31.42
N GLN A 686 9.69 2.48 -30.76
CA GLN A 686 9.94 1.08 -30.45
C GLN A 686 9.35 0.77 -29.06
N PRO A 687 8.51 -0.26 -28.89
CA PRO A 687 7.90 -0.57 -27.59
C PRO A 687 8.89 -0.86 -26.46
N GLY A 688 10.07 -1.41 -26.80
CA GLY A 688 11.15 -1.63 -25.85
C GLY A 688 11.93 -0.35 -25.46
N LYS A 689 11.84 0.72 -26.25
CA LYS A 689 12.46 2.01 -25.97
C LYS A 689 11.52 2.85 -25.12
N ARG A 690 11.99 3.26 -23.94
CA ARG A 690 11.17 3.93 -22.93
C ARG A 690 11.91 5.07 -22.26
N THR A 691 11.15 5.99 -21.71
CA THR A 691 11.64 7.04 -20.82
C THR A 691 10.56 7.39 -19.79
N ALA A 692 10.91 8.26 -18.84
CA ALA A 692 10.00 8.70 -17.80
C ALA A 692 10.25 10.14 -17.38
N MET A 693 9.22 10.73 -16.82
CA MET A 693 9.18 12.04 -16.19
C MET A 693 8.56 11.90 -14.81
N SER A 694 8.87 12.82 -13.91
CA SER A 694 8.29 12.88 -12.58
C SER A 694 8.17 14.31 -12.10
N TRP A 695 7.11 14.60 -11.37
CA TRP A 695 6.85 15.92 -10.79
C TRP A 695 6.20 15.79 -9.42
N PHE A 696 6.09 16.91 -8.72
CA PHE A 696 5.47 17.01 -7.40
C PHE A 696 4.08 17.63 -7.50
N GLN A 697 3.21 17.21 -6.60
CA GLN A 697 1.90 17.79 -6.37
C GLN A 697 1.60 17.80 -4.88
N GLU A 698 0.43 18.31 -4.54
CA GLU A 698 -0.04 18.41 -3.17
C GLU A 698 0.00 17.09 -2.40
N LYS A 699 0.34 17.20 -1.11
CA LYS A 699 0.50 16.10 -0.17
C LYS A 699 -0.77 15.25 -0.11
N ARG A 700 -0.62 13.93 -0.28
CA ARG A 700 -1.72 12.93 -0.24
C ARG A 700 -2.86 13.14 -1.26
N LYS A 701 -2.74 14.06 -2.22
CA LYS A 701 -3.73 14.24 -3.28
C LYS A 701 -3.74 13.03 -4.20
N ALA A 702 -4.93 12.44 -4.41
CA ALA A 702 -5.12 11.18 -5.15
C ALA A 702 -5.31 11.39 -6.66
N VAL A 703 -5.87 12.53 -7.06
CA VAL A 703 -6.01 12.95 -8.46
C VAL A 703 -4.66 13.50 -8.91
N ILE A 704 -4.21 13.12 -10.11
CA ILE A 704 -2.99 13.65 -10.71
C ILE A 704 -3.27 15.01 -11.35
N ASP A 705 -2.50 16.01 -10.94
CA ASP A 705 -2.49 17.34 -11.57
C ASP A 705 -1.34 17.47 -12.59
N ASP A 706 -1.42 18.51 -13.43
CA ASP A 706 -0.39 18.88 -14.41
C ASP A 706 -0.01 17.76 -15.40
N ILE A 707 -0.96 16.87 -15.71
CA ILE A 707 -0.77 15.85 -16.77
C ILE A 707 -0.60 16.56 -18.11
N GLN A 708 -1.38 17.61 -18.40
CA GLN A 708 -1.39 18.24 -19.72
C GLN A 708 0.02 18.66 -20.16
N ARG A 709 0.72 19.46 -19.34
CA ARG A 709 2.08 19.94 -19.63
C ARG A 709 3.06 18.80 -19.89
N HIS A 710 3.07 17.81 -19.01
CA HIS A 710 3.97 16.66 -19.11
C HIS A 710 3.64 15.75 -20.29
N PHE A 711 2.36 15.61 -20.62
CA PHE A 711 1.90 14.79 -21.73
C PHE A 711 2.20 15.43 -23.09
N VAL A 712 2.05 16.76 -23.22
CA VAL A 712 2.52 17.51 -24.39
C VAL A 712 4.02 17.26 -24.60
N ARG A 713 4.82 17.36 -23.54
CA ARG A 713 6.26 17.10 -23.63
C ARG A 713 6.57 15.66 -24.02
N ALA A 714 5.81 14.69 -23.54
CA ALA A 714 5.99 13.29 -23.89
C ALA A 714 5.66 13.01 -25.37
N LEU A 715 4.62 13.66 -25.91
CA LEU A 715 4.29 13.62 -27.33
C LEU A 715 5.39 14.24 -28.19
N ASP A 716 6.01 15.34 -27.75
CA ASP A 716 7.16 15.95 -28.42
C ASP A 716 8.35 15.00 -28.47
N ILE A 717 8.71 14.39 -27.33
CA ILE A 717 9.79 13.41 -27.25
C ILE A 717 9.51 12.19 -28.15
N TYR A 718 8.25 11.74 -28.21
CA TYR A 718 7.85 10.68 -29.12
C TYR A 718 8.08 11.08 -30.58
N ALA A 719 7.62 12.26 -31.00
CA ALA A 719 7.80 12.76 -32.36
C ALA A 719 9.27 12.94 -32.73
N GLU A 720 10.08 13.53 -31.83
CA GLU A 720 11.54 13.66 -31.97
C GLU A 720 12.19 12.29 -32.23
N SER A 721 11.76 11.25 -31.50
CA SER A 721 12.26 9.87 -31.67
C SER A 721 11.72 9.15 -32.90
N ASN A 722 10.69 9.70 -33.55
CA ASN A 722 9.93 9.07 -34.62
C ASN A 722 9.89 9.93 -35.89
N LYS A 723 10.96 10.68 -36.17
CA LYS A 723 11.10 11.51 -37.38
C LYS A 723 9.92 12.47 -37.60
N GLY A 724 9.42 13.05 -36.51
CA GLY A 724 8.29 13.98 -36.49
C GLY A 724 6.90 13.34 -36.51
N GLN A 725 6.78 12.01 -36.63
CA GLN A 725 5.48 11.34 -36.65
C GLN A 725 4.91 11.13 -35.25
N MET A 726 3.65 11.54 -35.07
CA MET A 726 2.90 11.39 -33.83
C MET A 726 2.38 9.96 -33.61
N PRO A 727 2.09 9.56 -32.36
CA PRO A 727 1.47 8.26 -32.10
C PRO A 727 0.01 8.26 -32.54
N SER A 728 -0.40 7.28 -33.35
CA SER A 728 -1.79 7.12 -33.81
C SER A 728 -2.74 6.63 -32.72
N SER A 729 -2.23 6.06 -31.63
CA SER A 729 -3.03 5.59 -30.50
C SER A 729 -2.28 5.71 -29.17
N LEU A 730 -3.03 5.99 -28.11
CA LEU A 730 -2.54 6.15 -26.75
C LEU A 730 -3.22 5.11 -25.84
N LEU A 731 -2.43 4.26 -25.19
CA LEU A 731 -2.91 3.36 -24.14
C LEU A 731 -2.30 3.74 -22.81
N VAL A 732 -3.13 4.27 -21.92
CA VAL A 732 -2.74 4.78 -20.60
C VAL A 732 -3.04 3.73 -19.55
N PHE A 733 -2.05 3.42 -18.73
CA PHE A 733 -2.19 2.59 -17.55
C PHE A 733 -2.06 3.47 -16.30
N ARG A 734 -2.99 3.35 -15.36
CA ARG A 734 -2.98 4.08 -14.10
C ARG A 734 -2.87 3.12 -12.93
N LYS A 735 -1.80 3.21 -12.13
CA LYS A 735 -1.62 2.35 -10.96
C LYS A 735 -2.23 2.99 -9.71
N GLY A 736 -2.92 2.19 -8.91
CA GLY A 736 -3.17 2.52 -7.49
C GLY A 736 -4.35 3.47 -7.27
N MET A 737 -5.56 2.93 -7.38
CA MET A 737 -6.80 3.58 -6.97
C MET A 737 -7.70 2.53 -6.32
N SER A 738 -8.52 2.95 -5.35
CA SER A 738 -9.58 2.09 -4.83
C SER A 738 -10.76 2.04 -5.81
N GLU A 739 -11.65 1.05 -5.65
CA GLU A 739 -12.84 0.93 -6.51
C GLU A 739 -13.74 2.17 -6.46
N GLY A 740 -13.83 2.85 -5.30
CA GLY A 740 -14.59 4.10 -5.14
C GLY A 740 -13.96 5.30 -5.85
N GLU A 741 -12.73 5.17 -6.35
CA GLU A 741 -11.96 6.26 -6.94
C GLU A 741 -11.75 6.12 -8.45
N LEU A 742 -12.31 5.08 -9.09
CA LEU A 742 -12.14 4.83 -10.53
C LEU A 742 -12.57 6.03 -11.40
N ARG A 743 -13.60 6.77 -10.99
CA ARG A 743 -14.05 7.99 -11.71
C ARG A 743 -13.00 9.09 -11.69
N LYS A 744 -12.13 9.16 -10.67
CA LYS A 744 -11.03 10.12 -10.62
C LYS A 744 -10.01 9.85 -11.73
N ALA A 745 -9.69 8.59 -12.03
CA ALA A 745 -8.84 8.24 -13.18
C ALA A 745 -9.50 8.60 -14.52
N ALA A 746 -10.81 8.40 -14.66
CA ALA A 746 -11.52 8.86 -15.87
C ALA A 746 -11.47 10.38 -16.01
N TYR A 747 -11.61 11.11 -14.90
CA TYR A 747 -11.48 12.57 -14.86
C TYR A 747 -10.08 13.06 -15.24
N GLU A 748 -9.01 12.39 -14.78
CA GLU A 748 -7.61 12.67 -15.15
C GLU A 748 -7.41 12.68 -16.68
N MET A 749 -8.16 11.86 -17.44
CA MET A 749 -8.03 11.79 -18.90
C MET A 749 -8.46 13.06 -19.64
N LYS A 750 -9.23 13.95 -19.00
CA LYS A 750 -9.52 15.28 -19.56
C LYS A 750 -8.24 16.07 -19.86
N GLN A 751 -7.21 15.94 -19.00
CA GLN A 751 -5.92 16.61 -19.20
C GLN A 751 -5.11 15.98 -20.35
N VAL A 752 -5.20 14.65 -20.53
CA VAL A 752 -4.60 13.96 -21.69
C VAL A 752 -5.26 14.45 -23.00
N MET A 753 -6.58 14.55 -23.01
CA MET A 753 -7.32 15.07 -24.17
C MET A 753 -7.01 16.55 -24.43
N ALA A 754 -6.79 17.35 -23.38
CA ALA A 754 -6.34 18.73 -23.51
C ALA A 754 -4.94 18.82 -24.14
N ALA A 755 -3.99 17.96 -23.73
CA ALA A 755 -2.67 17.88 -24.35
C ALA A 755 -2.73 17.51 -25.84
N VAL A 756 -3.57 16.54 -26.19
CA VAL A 756 -3.81 16.17 -27.60
C VAL A 756 -4.37 17.36 -28.40
N LYS A 757 -5.34 18.09 -27.84
CA LYS A 757 -5.94 19.27 -28.47
C LYS A 757 -4.91 20.38 -28.67
N GLU A 758 -4.06 20.62 -27.67
CA GLU A 758 -2.99 21.61 -27.73
C GLU A 758 -1.99 21.28 -28.86
N VAL A 759 -1.49 20.05 -28.90
CA VAL A 759 -0.59 19.61 -29.99
C VAL A 759 -1.27 19.77 -31.35
N ALA A 760 -2.55 19.45 -31.45
CA ALA A 760 -3.27 19.54 -32.70
C ALA A 760 -3.69 20.96 -33.12
N SER A 761 -3.50 21.96 -32.25
CA SER A 761 -3.60 23.38 -32.61
C SER A 761 -2.30 23.94 -33.19
N ARG A 762 -1.21 23.17 -33.16
CA ARG A 762 0.07 23.58 -33.76
C ARG A 762 -0.01 23.49 -35.29
N PRO A 763 0.77 24.31 -36.01
CA PRO A 763 0.83 24.25 -37.47
C PRO A 763 1.15 22.84 -37.98
N CYS A 764 0.46 22.41 -39.03
CA CYS A 764 0.61 21.10 -39.69
C CYS A 764 0.15 19.88 -38.85
N MET A 765 -0.48 20.10 -37.69
CA MET A 765 -1.01 19.04 -36.81
C MET A 765 -2.54 19.07 -36.70
N GLU A 766 -3.23 19.82 -37.56
CA GLU A 766 -4.68 20.09 -37.45
C GLU A 766 -5.52 18.81 -37.49
N LYS A 767 -5.02 17.78 -38.19
CA LYS A 767 -5.68 16.48 -38.34
C LYS A 767 -5.40 15.51 -37.19
N TYR A 768 -4.40 15.78 -36.35
CA TYR A 768 -3.97 14.86 -35.29
C TYR A 768 -5.08 14.67 -34.25
N ARG A 769 -5.68 13.47 -34.25
CA ARG A 769 -6.71 13.05 -33.30
C ARG A 769 -6.54 11.54 -33.04
N PRO A 770 -5.63 11.12 -32.16
CA PRO A 770 -5.38 9.72 -31.88
C PRO A 770 -6.52 9.10 -31.09
N SER A 771 -6.66 7.79 -31.20
CA SER A 771 -7.53 7.01 -30.30
C SER A 771 -6.88 6.88 -28.92
N VAL A 772 -7.67 7.02 -27.84
CA VAL A 772 -7.19 7.01 -26.45
C VAL A 772 -7.98 6.01 -25.61
N GLN A 773 -7.28 5.14 -24.89
CA GLN A 773 -7.87 4.24 -23.89
C GLN A 773 -7.10 4.35 -22.59
N SER A 774 -7.80 4.24 -21.45
CA SER A 774 -7.18 4.24 -20.12
C SER A 774 -7.68 3.11 -19.25
N MET A 775 -6.74 2.41 -18.61
CA MET A 775 -7.00 1.30 -17.70
C MET A 775 -6.39 1.56 -16.34
N VAL A 776 -7.17 1.33 -15.28
CA VAL A 776 -6.67 1.31 -13.91
C VAL A 776 -6.18 -0.11 -13.59
N CYS A 777 -4.94 -0.23 -13.11
CA CYS A 777 -4.34 -1.48 -12.67
C CYS A 777 -4.16 -1.48 -11.15
N MET A 778 -5.01 -2.21 -10.44
CA MET A 778 -4.97 -2.38 -9.00
C MET A 778 -4.06 -3.55 -8.63
N SER A 779 -2.90 -3.25 -8.02
CA SER A 779 -1.91 -4.26 -7.61
C SER A 779 -1.91 -4.53 -6.10
N ASN A 780 -2.88 -4.06 -5.34
CA ASN A 780 -2.99 -4.43 -3.93
C ASN A 780 -4.37 -5.05 -3.67
N THR A 781 -4.67 -6.12 -4.39
CA THR A 781 -5.95 -6.83 -4.26
C THR A 781 -5.82 -8.05 -3.33
N PRO A 782 -6.89 -8.40 -2.61
CA PRO A 782 -6.99 -9.66 -1.87
C PRO A 782 -7.20 -10.88 -2.80
N ASP A 783 -7.33 -10.67 -4.11
CA ASP A 783 -7.57 -11.75 -5.08
C ASP A 783 -6.37 -12.71 -5.13
N ARG A 784 -6.63 -14.00 -4.86
CA ARG A 784 -5.67 -15.10 -4.94
C ARG A 784 -6.23 -16.18 -5.84
N LEU A 785 -5.46 -16.53 -6.87
CA LEU A 785 -5.82 -17.58 -7.82
C LEU A 785 -4.95 -18.80 -7.55
N PHE A 786 -5.58 -19.96 -7.48
CA PHE A 786 -4.92 -21.23 -7.25
C PHE A 786 -5.18 -22.20 -8.40
N PHE A 787 -4.17 -23.03 -8.67
CA PHE A 787 -4.19 -24.08 -9.69
C PHE A 787 -4.08 -25.47 -9.05
N GLN A 788 -4.49 -26.52 -9.78
CA GLN A 788 -4.45 -27.92 -9.32
C GLN A 788 -5.01 -28.10 -7.90
N ASP A 789 -6.32 -27.96 -7.75
CA ASP A 789 -7.06 -28.14 -6.49
C ASP A 789 -6.58 -27.26 -5.33
N GLY A 790 -6.08 -26.05 -5.63
CA GLY A 790 -5.69 -25.09 -4.60
C GLY A 790 -4.23 -25.14 -4.18
N THR A 791 -3.40 -26.00 -4.80
CA THR A 791 -2.06 -26.32 -4.28
C THR A 791 -0.93 -25.54 -4.95
N GLN A 792 -1.12 -25.07 -6.18
CA GLN A 792 -0.09 -24.42 -6.99
C GLN A 792 -0.46 -23.02 -7.43
N ASN A 793 0.56 -22.27 -7.87
CA ASN A 793 0.35 -20.97 -8.51
C ASN A 793 -0.20 -21.19 -9.92
N VAL A 794 -1.07 -20.29 -10.35
CA VAL A 794 -1.51 -20.28 -11.75
C VAL A 794 -0.37 -19.90 -12.70
N PRO A 795 -0.37 -20.41 -13.94
CA PRO A 795 0.59 -19.99 -14.96
C PRO A 795 0.53 -18.49 -15.24
N ALA A 796 1.66 -17.90 -15.63
CA ALA A 796 1.71 -16.53 -16.09
C ALA A 796 0.78 -16.34 -17.31
N GLY A 797 -0.01 -15.27 -17.31
CA GLY A 797 -1.01 -14.98 -18.33
C GLY A 797 -2.41 -15.52 -18.01
N THR A 798 -2.63 -16.10 -16.82
CA THR A 798 -3.96 -16.51 -16.37
C THR A 798 -4.84 -15.29 -16.12
N VAL A 799 -5.99 -15.24 -16.78
CA VAL A 799 -7.00 -14.18 -16.71
C VAL A 799 -8.33 -14.77 -16.26
N LEU A 800 -8.98 -14.09 -15.32
CA LEU A 800 -10.40 -14.21 -15.04
C LEU A 800 -11.11 -13.00 -15.64
N ASP A 801 -12.16 -13.23 -16.40
CA ASP A 801 -12.96 -12.20 -17.03
C ASP A 801 -14.37 -12.15 -16.43
N LYS A 802 -15.38 -12.43 -17.23
CA LYS A 802 -16.78 -12.09 -17.05
C LYS A 802 -17.42 -12.76 -15.82
N ASP A 803 -16.95 -13.95 -15.47
CA ASP A 803 -17.53 -14.74 -14.38
C ASP A 803 -16.92 -14.41 -13.01
N ALA A 804 -15.91 -13.54 -12.97
CA ALA A 804 -15.13 -13.26 -11.76
C ALA A 804 -15.13 -11.79 -11.31
N THR A 805 -15.67 -10.90 -12.14
CA THR A 805 -15.58 -9.45 -11.94
C THR A 805 -16.97 -8.81 -11.83
N ASN A 806 -16.99 -7.53 -11.46
CA ASN A 806 -18.23 -6.80 -11.27
C ASN A 806 -18.97 -6.64 -12.62
N PRO A 807 -20.26 -7.00 -12.73
CA PRO A 807 -21.02 -6.94 -13.98
C PRO A 807 -21.20 -5.51 -14.53
N GLU A 808 -21.20 -4.50 -13.67
CA GLU A 808 -21.37 -3.09 -14.08
C GLU A 808 -20.11 -2.47 -14.70
N ARG A 809 -18.97 -3.18 -14.66
CA ARG A 809 -17.66 -2.64 -15.06
C ARG A 809 -17.00 -3.54 -16.09
N GLN A 810 -16.31 -2.93 -17.04
CA GLN A 810 -15.44 -3.65 -17.95
C GLN A 810 -14.10 -3.95 -17.26
N GLU A 811 -14.06 -5.07 -16.52
CA GLU A 811 -12.98 -5.45 -15.62
C GLU A 811 -12.53 -6.91 -15.74
N PHE A 812 -11.21 -7.15 -15.65
CA PHE A 812 -10.60 -8.49 -15.61
C PHE A 812 -9.54 -8.59 -14.52
N ILE A 813 -9.28 -9.79 -14.05
CA ILE A 813 -8.23 -10.10 -13.07
C ILE A 813 -7.15 -10.92 -13.77
N ILE A 814 -5.89 -10.52 -13.68
CA ILE A 814 -4.78 -11.20 -14.35
C ILE A 814 -3.64 -11.51 -13.39
N VAL A 815 -3.01 -12.68 -13.57
CA VAL A 815 -1.71 -13.02 -13.01
C VAL A 815 -0.70 -13.06 -14.16
N PRO A 816 -0.02 -11.94 -14.49
CA PRO A 816 0.84 -11.87 -15.68
C PRO A 816 2.26 -12.41 -15.44
N HIS A 817 2.61 -12.77 -14.21
CA HIS A 817 3.97 -13.12 -13.80
C HIS A 817 4.02 -14.49 -13.14
N ASN A 818 5.22 -15.06 -13.11
CA ASN A 818 5.50 -16.25 -12.33
C ASN A 818 5.98 -15.86 -10.92
N ALA A 819 5.31 -16.35 -9.88
CA ALA A 819 5.70 -16.11 -8.50
C ALA A 819 6.81 -17.07 -8.06
N ILE A 820 8.03 -16.56 -7.93
CA ILE A 820 9.20 -17.35 -7.49
C ILE A 820 9.05 -17.82 -6.03
N LYS A 821 8.42 -17.00 -5.19
CA LYS A 821 8.16 -17.30 -3.78
C LYS A 821 6.74 -16.86 -3.41
N GLY A 822 6.12 -17.63 -2.53
CA GLY A 822 4.78 -17.36 -2.03
C GLY A 822 3.69 -17.58 -3.08
N THR A 823 2.51 -16.99 -2.82
CA THR A 823 1.36 -17.04 -3.72
C THR A 823 1.37 -15.85 -4.67
N ALA A 824 1.09 -16.10 -5.94
CA ALA A 824 1.05 -15.09 -6.97
C ALA A 824 -0.03 -14.05 -6.67
N LYS A 825 0.36 -12.78 -6.78
CA LYS A 825 -0.57 -11.68 -6.54
C LYS A 825 -1.21 -11.24 -7.84
N ALA A 826 -2.52 -11.40 -7.94
CA ALA A 826 -3.28 -10.94 -9.09
C ALA A 826 -3.28 -9.40 -9.22
N VAL A 827 -3.62 -8.91 -10.41
CA VAL A 827 -3.83 -7.50 -10.72
C VAL A 827 -5.24 -7.39 -11.28
N ARG A 828 -6.06 -6.52 -10.69
CA ARG A 828 -7.39 -6.21 -11.20
C ARG A 828 -7.30 -5.01 -12.12
N CYS A 829 -7.84 -5.14 -13.32
CA CYS A 829 -7.68 -4.20 -14.41
C CYS A 829 -9.05 -3.75 -14.90
N THR A 830 -9.33 -2.45 -14.78
CA THR A 830 -10.64 -1.87 -15.14
C THR A 830 -10.44 -0.84 -16.25
N LEU A 831 -11.18 -0.95 -17.35
CA LEU A 831 -11.23 0.09 -18.38
C LEU A 831 -12.05 1.26 -17.86
N VAL A 832 -11.47 2.46 -17.81
CA VAL A 832 -12.10 3.65 -17.19
C VAL A 832 -12.35 4.78 -18.18
N PHE A 833 -11.71 4.75 -19.34
CA PHE A 833 -11.89 5.77 -20.37
C PHE A 833 -11.62 5.20 -21.77
N GLU A 834 -12.44 5.59 -22.73
CA GLU A 834 -12.24 5.28 -24.15
C GLU A 834 -12.70 6.46 -25.01
N HIS A 835 -11.86 6.84 -25.97
CA HIS A 835 -12.16 7.85 -26.97
C HIS A 835 -11.62 7.41 -28.33
N LYS A 836 -12.50 7.20 -29.29
CA LYS A 836 -12.13 6.88 -30.68
C LYS A 836 -11.77 8.16 -31.43
N GLY A 837 -10.51 8.23 -31.87
CA GLY A 837 -10.00 9.36 -32.66
C GLY A 837 -10.25 9.22 -34.16
N ARG A 838 -9.63 10.08 -34.96
CA ARG A 838 -9.56 9.95 -36.43
C ARG A 838 -8.44 9.01 -36.88
N GLU A 839 -7.45 8.81 -36.02
CA GLU A 839 -6.30 7.94 -36.26
C GLU A 839 -6.25 6.80 -35.25
N GLY A 840 -5.66 5.68 -35.67
CA GLY A 840 -5.49 4.49 -34.85
C GLY A 840 -6.80 3.80 -34.47
N ARG A 841 -6.72 2.91 -33.48
CA ARG A 841 -7.85 2.05 -33.07
C ARG A 841 -7.88 1.85 -31.56
N CYS A 842 -9.09 1.91 -30.99
CA CYS A 842 -9.40 1.40 -29.66
C CYS A 842 -9.37 -0.14 -29.69
N LEU A 843 -8.52 -0.72 -28.88
CA LEU A 843 -8.31 -2.16 -28.79
C LEU A 843 -9.56 -2.83 -28.21
N GLU A 844 -9.88 -4.00 -28.73
CA GLU A 844 -10.93 -4.84 -28.15
C GLU A 844 -10.51 -5.35 -26.78
N TYR A 845 -11.49 -5.78 -25.99
CA TYR A 845 -11.25 -6.18 -24.62
C TYR A 845 -10.26 -7.35 -24.46
N ALA A 846 -10.36 -8.36 -25.33
CA ALA A 846 -9.41 -9.47 -25.34
C ALA A 846 -7.99 -9.02 -25.73
N GLU A 847 -7.87 -8.03 -26.62
CA GLU A 847 -6.58 -7.47 -27.02
C GLU A 847 -5.94 -6.65 -25.89
N LEU A 848 -6.74 -5.91 -25.12
CA LEU A 848 -6.26 -5.20 -23.93
C LEU A 848 -5.63 -6.17 -22.91
N GLN A 849 -6.24 -7.34 -22.70
CA GLN A 849 -5.69 -8.39 -21.84
C GLN A 849 -4.33 -8.90 -22.37
N SER A 850 -4.26 -9.26 -23.66
CA SER A 850 -3.04 -9.74 -24.31
C SER A 850 -1.91 -8.70 -24.33
N ILE A 851 -2.22 -7.44 -24.62
CA ILE A 851 -1.24 -6.35 -24.67
C ILE A 851 -0.70 -6.06 -23.28
N LEU A 852 -1.57 -6.00 -22.26
CA LEU A 852 -1.13 -5.80 -20.88
C LEU A 852 -0.19 -6.94 -20.46
N HIS A 853 -0.56 -8.19 -20.75
CA HIS A 853 0.30 -9.34 -20.49
C HIS A 853 1.64 -9.25 -21.25
N SER A 854 1.61 -8.87 -22.53
CA SER A 854 2.84 -8.73 -23.34
C SER A 854 3.76 -7.64 -22.78
N MET A 855 3.22 -6.52 -22.32
CA MET A 855 4.02 -5.43 -21.74
C MET A 855 4.73 -5.85 -20.46
N CYS A 856 4.28 -6.90 -19.75
CA CYS A 856 4.97 -7.45 -18.60
C CYS A 856 6.29 -8.18 -18.96
N TYR A 857 6.49 -8.59 -20.22
CA TYR A 857 7.72 -9.26 -20.65
C TYR A 857 8.86 -8.29 -20.99
N LEU A 858 8.59 -6.98 -21.07
CA LEU A 858 9.55 -5.97 -21.58
C LEU A 858 10.50 -5.37 -20.53
N ASN A 859 10.52 -5.92 -19.31
CA ASN A 859 11.38 -5.41 -18.23
C ASN A 859 12.87 -5.46 -18.66
N GLY A 860 13.26 -6.48 -19.42
CA GLY A 860 14.59 -6.59 -20.05
C GLY A 860 15.75 -6.84 -19.09
N VAL A 861 15.62 -6.54 -17.80
CA VAL A 861 16.64 -6.85 -16.79
C VAL A 861 16.45 -8.27 -16.25
N ALA A 862 15.22 -8.64 -15.89
CA ALA A 862 14.90 -10.00 -15.47
C ALA A 862 14.39 -10.80 -16.66
N ALA A 863 14.85 -12.04 -16.78
CA ALA A 863 14.41 -13.03 -17.76
C ALA A 863 13.02 -13.63 -17.43
N SER A 864 12.11 -12.83 -16.87
CA SER A 864 10.77 -13.25 -16.43
C SER A 864 9.79 -12.09 -16.52
N PRO A 865 8.50 -12.34 -16.81
CA PRO A 865 7.49 -11.30 -16.82
C PRO A 865 7.31 -10.66 -15.43
N THR A 866 7.04 -9.36 -15.42
CA THR A 866 6.77 -8.59 -14.21
C THR A 866 5.30 -8.58 -13.86
N ARG A 867 4.99 -8.26 -12.59
CA ARG A 867 3.61 -8.20 -12.12
C ARG A 867 2.78 -7.09 -12.78
N LEU A 868 3.42 -5.97 -13.10
CA LEU A 868 2.80 -4.83 -13.76
C LEU A 868 3.36 -4.68 -15.17
N PRO A 869 2.59 -4.12 -16.12
CA PRO A 869 3.13 -3.75 -17.42
C PRO A 869 4.25 -2.73 -17.23
N VAL A 870 5.28 -2.81 -18.06
CA VAL A 870 6.52 -2.07 -17.83
C VAL A 870 6.34 -0.54 -17.77
N PRO A 871 5.45 0.12 -18.55
CA PRO A 871 5.17 1.55 -18.34
C PRO A 871 4.74 1.90 -16.91
N LEU A 872 3.98 1.03 -16.23
CA LEU A 872 3.63 1.24 -14.81
C LEU A 872 4.80 0.96 -13.87
N SER A 873 5.58 -0.09 -14.14
CA SER A 873 6.74 -0.40 -13.31
C SER A 873 7.80 0.69 -13.38
N ASP A 874 7.99 1.28 -14.55
CA ASP A 874 8.96 2.35 -14.79
C ASP A 874 8.49 3.66 -14.17
N SER A 875 7.19 3.96 -14.24
CA SER A 875 6.63 5.15 -13.58
C SER A 875 6.69 5.08 -12.05
N GLU A 876 6.51 3.89 -11.47
CA GLU A 876 6.75 3.65 -10.04
C GLU A 876 8.20 3.94 -9.65
N LYS A 877 9.17 3.38 -10.40
CA LYS A 877 10.60 3.63 -10.15
C LYS A 877 10.94 5.12 -10.27
N ALA A 878 10.38 5.83 -11.26
CA ALA A 878 10.60 7.26 -11.44
C ALA A 878 10.05 8.07 -10.25
N ALA A 879 8.81 7.81 -9.81
CA ALA A 879 8.21 8.49 -8.66
C ALA A 879 8.96 8.20 -7.34
N GLU A 880 9.36 6.95 -7.11
CA GLU A 880 10.16 6.56 -5.94
C GLU A 880 11.55 7.21 -5.97
N ARG A 881 12.20 7.24 -7.14
CA ARG A 881 13.51 7.88 -7.34
C ARG A 881 13.46 9.35 -6.96
N GLN A 882 12.45 10.05 -7.45
CA GLN A 882 12.24 11.48 -7.23
C GLN A 882 11.91 11.78 -5.75
N MET A 883 11.04 10.98 -5.14
CA MET A 883 10.72 11.06 -3.71
C MET A 883 11.95 10.84 -2.82
N ASN A 884 12.81 9.88 -3.17
CA ASN A 884 14.03 9.61 -2.42
C ASN A 884 15.05 10.75 -2.53
N LEU A 885 15.13 11.41 -3.68
CA LEU A 885 15.97 12.59 -3.87
C LEU A 885 15.49 13.76 -3.01
N PHE A 886 14.18 14.03 -3.00
CA PHE A 886 13.60 15.04 -2.12
C PHE A 886 13.92 14.78 -0.64
N LYS A 887 13.77 13.52 -0.18
CA LYS A 887 14.09 13.13 1.20
C LYS A 887 15.57 13.31 1.52
N GLU A 888 16.46 13.05 0.56
CA GLU A 888 17.89 13.22 0.76
C GLU A 888 18.27 14.70 0.84
N SER A 889 17.72 15.57 -0.03
CA SER A 889 17.92 17.01 0.06
C SER A 889 17.47 17.57 1.42
N MET A 890 16.34 17.09 1.95
CA MET A 890 15.86 17.47 3.29
C MET A 890 16.78 16.99 4.43
N ARG A 891 17.55 15.91 4.24
CA ARG A 891 18.49 15.37 5.24
C ARG A 891 19.83 16.09 5.23
N SER A 892 20.34 16.42 4.04
CA SER A 892 21.64 17.09 3.89
C SER A 892 21.64 18.55 4.38
N GLY A 893 20.48 19.07 4.81
CA GLY A 893 20.38 20.46 5.28
C GLY A 893 20.63 21.47 4.15
N ASP A 894 20.33 21.10 2.92
CA ASP A 894 20.41 22.04 1.79
C ASP A 894 19.47 23.22 2.09
N ASP A 895 20.05 24.41 2.32
CA ASP A 895 19.32 25.66 2.69
C ASP A 895 18.31 26.10 1.61
N THR A 896 18.23 25.38 0.50
CA THR A 896 17.34 25.62 -0.63
C THR A 896 15.88 25.23 -0.38
N ILE A 897 15.49 24.57 0.72
CA ILE A 897 14.09 24.13 0.92
C ILE A 897 13.66 24.13 2.39
N SER A 898 12.72 25.01 2.75
CA SER A 898 12.01 24.97 4.04
C SER A 898 10.50 24.84 3.80
N MET A 899 9.92 23.72 4.24
CA MET A 899 8.47 23.48 4.20
C MET A 899 7.73 24.05 5.41
N SER A 900 8.42 24.69 6.36
CA SER A 900 7.83 25.38 7.51
C SER A 900 7.80 26.88 7.27
N SER A 901 6.62 27.50 7.43
CA SER A 901 6.45 28.94 7.51
C SER A 901 7.21 29.46 8.75
N GLY A 902 8.33 30.17 8.55
CA GLY A 902 8.96 30.95 9.62
C GLY A 902 10.47 30.84 9.87
N ARG A 903 11.31 30.51 8.87
CA ARG A 903 12.77 30.69 9.02
C ARG A 903 13.39 31.31 7.78
N SER A 904 14.04 32.46 7.92
CA SER A 904 14.71 33.21 6.86
C SER A 904 15.90 32.43 6.28
N GLY A 905 15.73 31.84 5.10
CA GLY A 905 16.76 31.22 4.29
C GLY A 905 16.35 31.25 2.82
N THR A 906 17.31 31.30 1.89
CA THR A 906 17.15 31.53 0.44
C THR A 906 16.53 30.36 -0.35
N GLY A 907 15.76 29.50 0.32
CA GLY A 907 15.15 28.30 -0.26
C GLY A 907 13.72 28.47 -0.78
N LEU A 908 13.29 27.56 -1.66
CA LEU A 908 11.89 27.36 -2.07
C LEU A 908 11.05 27.03 -0.83
N MET A 909 10.42 28.04 -0.27
CA MET A 909 9.41 27.88 0.79
C MET A 909 8.04 27.73 0.17
N HIS A 910 7.19 26.95 0.83
CA HIS A 910 5.78 26.89 0.45
C HIS A 910 5.15 28.26 0.72
N ASP A 911 5.04 29.07 -0.33
CA ASP A 911 4.60 30.46 -0.31
C ASP A 911 3.07 30.60 -0.44
N GLY A 912 2.35 29.48 -0.53
CA GLY A 912 0.89 29.46 -0.73
C GLY A 912 0.47 29.77 -2.17
N SER A 913 1.42 29.95 -3.10
CA SER A 913 1.12 30.16 -4.51
C SER A 913 0.58 28.89 -5.17
N ALA A 914 -0.34 29.06 -6.11
CA ALA A 914 -0.91 27.94 -6.87
C ALA A 914 0.15 27.21 -7.73
N ASP A 915 1.25 27.87 -8.07
CA ASP A 915 2.35 27.33 -8.88
C ASP A 915 3.54 26.81 -8.06
N PHE A 916 3.45 26.78 -6.71
CA PHE A 916 4.52 26.29 -5.84
C PHE A 916 5.02 24.89 -6.24
N TYR A 917 4.10 23.93 -6.39
CA TYR A 917 4.47 22.56 -6.76
C TYR A 917 5.04 22.47 -8.17
N GLN A 918 4.63 23.37 -9.07
CA GLN A 918 5.18 23.47 -10.41
C GLN A 918 6.63 23.96 -10.36
N LYS A 919 6.92 25.05 -9.62
CA LYS A 919 8.28 25.55 -9.38
C LYS A 919 9.17 24.51 -8.72
N LEU A 920 8.64 23.80 -7.71
CA LEU A 920 9.35 22.71 -7.03
C LEU A 920 9.68 21.58 -8.01
N SER A 921 8.74 21.24 -8.90
CA SER A 921 8.95 20.22 -9.93
C SER A 921 10.02 20.64 -10.93
N ASP A 922 10.01 21.90 -11.37
CA ASP A 922 10.98 22.45 -12.31
C ASP A 922 12.40 22.48 -11.72
N ALA A 923 12.54 22.85 -10.44
CA ALA A 923 13.82 22.82 -9.71
C ALA A 923 14.42 21.41 -9.62
N TYR A 924 13.56 20.39 -9.65
CA TYR A 924 13.92 18.98 -9.53
C TYR A 924 13.81 18.20 -10.84
N ALA A 925 13.60 18.88 -11.97
CA ALA A 925 13.50 18.23 -13.25
C ALA A 925 14.84 17.53 -13.59
N HIS A 926 14.76 16.28 -14.05
CA HIS A 926 15.94 15.55 -14.49
C HIS A 926 16.46 16.08 -15.83
N LYS A 927 17.79 16.05 -16.01
CA LYS A 927 18.46 16.47 -17.26
C LYS A 927 18.39 15.41 -18.37
N PHE A 928 17.95 14.19 -18.06
CA PHE A 928 17.88 13.08 -19.02
C PHE A 928 16.60 13.14 -19.84
N ARG A 929 16.71 13.05 -21.18
CA ARG A 929 15.55 13.15 -22.09
C ARG A 929 15.01 11.80 -22.58
N THR A 930 15.88 10.86 -22.96
CA THR A 930 15.48 9.59 -23.60
C THR A 930 16.08 8.34 -22.95
N ASN A 931 16.81 8.53 -21.85
CA ASN A 931 17.49 7.48 -21.10
C ASN A 931 16.57 6.91 -20.01
N GLN A 932 16.76 5.63 -19.68
CA GLN A 932 16.08 4.98 -18.54
C GLN A 932 16.94 5.12 -17.27
N TYR A 933 17.19 6.35 -16.82
CA TYR A 933 18.07 6.64 -15.67
C TYR A 933 17.61 5.94 -14.37
N TYR A 934 16.31 5.65 -14.27
CA TYR A 934 15.64 4.97 -13.15
C TYR A 934 15.75 3.43 -13.16
N ALA A 935 16.37 2.82 -14.18
CA ALA A 935 16.42 1.36 -14.38
C ALA A 935 17.27 0.56 -13.37
#